data_AF-A0A9E2QAU0-F1
#
_entry.id   AF-A0A9E2QAU0-F1
#
_cell.length_a   1.000
_cell.length_b   1.000
_cell.length_c   1.000
_cell.angle_alpha   90.00
_cell.angle_beta   90.00
_cell.angle_gamma   90.00
#
_symmetry.space_group_name_H-M   'P 1'
#
loop_
_entity.id
_entity.type
_entity.pdbx_description
1 polymer ?
#
loop_
_entity_poly.entity_id
_entity_poly.type
_entity_poly.pdbx_seq_one_letter_code
_entity_poly.pdbx_strand_id
1 'polypeptide(L)'
;MAEPEARNVHKRGNNRVVSGCLAAALIVLLVSVIPTATSCGKNSRVSASPAAVVVSSTGDFEIRRAGTDSWLSGSRGIVLSEGDMVRTGQSSKLVLSFSGGQEIQVNGNTYLQITALTGDAPRMNVSQGEIWLEESGNDKGLELDTPAAVATVEGTELNLEVEPGGTSVLTVATGKVAFSNEQGRVLVKESEQSTAVPGKAPTRPVVVELSNINSWVLGHQFYVEMQLDPYYSDKESREKAEADARADLEQDPGDVAALVNLGRALLDSGGRDEAKAEFAAALEDEPGLCSALSGLGKVELVDGRWVRAEEYYGEAHDSDPGSFEAAYGLGQSLLGQGDEGEAKHWFEEAGKLDPRDARPLVALGFLKFIDEDLDGSIEEFKEATSVDPSLVRAYQALGISYSLRGDAERAEESLKKALELDSADYSSWNALGTLYMDQGKLEESMSCFKQLEGSDDNNLKSIGYQNLGMVQMAQGELAEALAGFNRSLELKGDNVAVLENLGWVFLLSDKPREAVSAFSRAVELEPDNWLAHEELAHAYWMMADMENARASAQRAVELNPNDWFSHLVLGLTLLAGGDAAGSLEELRLARELAPEKNLSAPEHFFLGYSYELEGNLQAALDEYRKAAKAAPYDGSYHSSIASVLVALGREEEALNEYREALELNPGDVLAMTSLAVLYHEEGRLEQALAELEKAVEVSPDDPFVRWFLAEYLVEAGNPQAALDHVEHALAIPGTDPDVIVSLLITKGKVLDALGDLQSAVASYRDALSIDGNQLDAWYHLAVDLEKFGDVRGAVEAYRKLRDLAGDSAEWAEYRNTAEEKLDQLEGPNTP
;
A
#
# COMPACT_ATOMS: atom_id res chain seq x y z
N MET A 1 -11.07 40.57 8.73
CA MET A 1 -11.72 39.51 9.52
C MET A 1 -11.54 38.26 8.68
N ALA A 2 -10.42 37.60 8.94
CA ALA A 2 -9.91 36.45 8.22
C ALA A 2 -10.06 35.26 9.18
N GLU A 3 -10.69 34.19 8.73
CA GLU A 3 -10.72 32.90 9.41
C GLU A 3 -9.76 31.92 8.72
N PRO A 4 -9.15 30.96 9.45
CA PRO A 4 -8.09 30.09 8.94
C PRO A 4 -8.61 28.67 8.67
N GLU A 5 -8.71 28.28 7.40
CA GLU A 5 -9.00 26.88 6.97
C GLU A 5 -7.76 26.15 6.42
N ALA A 6 -6.57 26.46 6.95
CA ALA A 6 -5.31 25.81 6.58
C ALA A 6 -4.83 24.85 7.69
N ARG A 7 -5.66 23.86 8.09
CA ARG A 7 -5.30 22.89 9.15
C ARG A 7 -5.21 21.42 8.74
N ASN A 8 -5.53 21.04 7.50
CA ASN A 8 -5.59 19.61 7.11
C ASN A 8 -4.49 19.10 6.15
N VAL A 9 -3.47 19.89 5.82
CA VAL A 9 -2.49 19.54 4.76
C VAL A 9 -1.16 18.98 5.29
N HIS A 10 -0.92 18.94 6.60
CA HIS A 10 0.34 18.41 7.18
C HIS A 10 0.29 16.93 7.60
N LYS A 11 -0.80 16.23 7.34
CA LYS A 11 -0.94 14.81 7.65
C LYS A 11 -0.34 13.97 6.50
N ARG A 12 0.76 13.25 6.79
CA ARG A 12 1.48 12.24 5.97
C ARG A 12 2.74 12.69 5.20
N GLY A 13 3.60 13.52 5.81
CA GLY A 13 4.83 14.03 5.19
C GLY A 13 5.78 12.96 4.60
N ASN A 14 6.14 11.91 5.35
CA ASN A 14 7.27 11.08 4.91
C ASN A 14 6.94 10.11 3.76
N ASN A 15 5.77 9.47 3.76
CA ASN A 15 5.37 8.63 2.62
C ASN A 15 4.87 9.50 1.45
N ARG A 16 4.21 10.65 1.67
CA ARG A 16 3.71 11.48 0.56
C ARG A 16 4.75 12.35 -0.13
N VAL A 17 5.88 12.71 0.51
CA VAL A 17 6.97 13.39 -0.21
C VAL A 17 7.58 12.43 -1.24
N VAL A 18 7.67 11.14 -0.89
CA VAL A 18 8.10 10.07 -1.79
C VAL A 18 6.99 9.77 -2.81
N SER A 19 5.72 9.58 -2.42
CA SER A 19 4.59 9.40 -3.36
C SER A 19 4.35 10.60 -4.28
N GLY A 20 4.64 11.83 -3.85
CA GLY A 20 4.47 13.05 -4.65
C GLY A 20 5.62 13.27 -5.64
N CYS A 21 6.85 12.97 -5.24
CA CYS A 21 8.01 12.95 -6.15
C CYS A 21 7.97 11.75 -7.12
N LEU A 22 7.41 10.60 -6.69
CA LEU A 22 7.18 9.43 -7.53
C LEU A 22 5.92 9.56 -8.39
N ALA A 23 4.86 10.24 -7.96
CA ALA A 23 3.73 10.60 -8.82
C ALA A 23 4.20 11.42 -10.03
N ALA A 24 5.14 12.34 -9.82
CA ALA A 24 5.77 13.10 -10.91
C ALA A 24 6.63 12.22 -11.85
N ALA A 25 7.23 11.12 -11.35
CA ALA A 25 7.97 10.14 -12.16
C ALA A 25 7.05 9.11 -12.85
N LEU A 26 5.91 8.74 -12.22
CA LEU A 26 4.85 7.86 -12.73
C LEU A 26 4.20 8.44 -13.97
N ILE A 27 3.95 9.75 -13.96
CA ILE A 27 3.29 10.45 -15.05
C ILE A 27 4.11 10.38 -16.36
N VAL A 28 5.43 10.23 -16.27
CA VAL A 28 6.33 10.10 -17.44
C VAL A 28 6.35 8.67 -17.99
N LEU A 29 6.03 7.66 -17.18
CA LEU A 29 5.99 6.24 -17.58
C LEU A 29 4.61 5.80 -18.12
N LEU A 30 3.54 6.53 -17.83
CA LEU A 30 2.16 6.22 -18.23
C LEU A 30 1.84 6.45 -19.74
N VAL A 31 2.79 6.95 -20.54
CA VAL A 31 2.58 7.30 -21.96
C VAL A 31 2.95 6.16 -22.93
N SER A 32 3.43 5.02 -22.43
CA SER A 32 3.77 3.89 -23.29
C SER A 32 3.21 2.57 -22.73
N VAL A 33 2.52 1.83 -23.61
CA VAL A 33 2.12 0.41 -23.50
C VAL A 33 0.65 0.15 -23.10
N ILE A 34 -0.18 -0.18 -24.11
CA ILE A 34 -1.42 -0.99 -23.97
C ILE A 34 -1.26 -2.24 -24.85
N PRO A 35 -1.30 -3.46 -24.29
CA PRO A 35 -1.72 -4.63 -25.06
C PRO A 35 -2.74 -5.52 -24.32
N THR A 36 -3.55 -6.20 -25.13
CA THR A 36 -4.76 -6.97 -24.84
C THR A 36 -4.57 -8.30 -24.10
N ALA A 37 -5.51 -8.65 -23.20
CA ALA A 37 -5.50 -9.81 -22.29
C ALA A 37 -6.16 -11.11 -22.83
N THR A 38 -5.83 -12.27 -22.22
CA THR A 38 -6.64 -13.53 -22.28
C THR A 38 -6.45 -14.41 -21.03
N SER A 39 -7.44 -15.26 -20.74
CA SER A 39 -8.01 -15.59 -19.41
C SER A 39 -7.66 -16.95 -18.74
N CYS A 40 -7.67 -16.95 -17.39
CA CYS A 40 -8.36 -17.81 -16.38
C CYS A 40 -8.14 -19.35 -16.21
N GLY A 41 -8.20 -19.80 -14.94
CA GLY A 41 -8.52 -21.19 -14.55
C GLY A 41 -8.43 -21.53 -13.03
N LYS A 42 -9.58 -21.80 -12.36
CA LYS A 42 -9.75 -22.29 -10.97
C LYS A 42 -9.96 -23.81 -10.88
N ASN A 43 -9.73 -24.42 -9.70
CA ASN A 43 -10.43 -25.59 -9.07
C ASN A 43 -9.70 -26.04 -7.78
N SER A 44 -10.23 -26.75 -6.77
CA SER A 44 -11.54 -26.96 -6.11
C SER A 44 -11.35 -27.93 -4.90
N ARG A 45 -12.07 -27.68 -3.79
CA ARG A 45 -12.31 -28.36 -2.47
C ARG A 45 -12.14 -29.89 -2.26
N VAL A 46 -11.89 -30.31 -0.99
CA VAL A 46 -12.28 -31.61 -0.35
C VAL A 46 -12.63 -31.44 1.16
N SER A 47 -13.52 -32.29 1.73
CA SER A 47 -14.30 -32.22 3.00
C SER A 47 -13.76 -32.97 4.26
N ALA A 48 -14.35 -32.68 5.44
CA ALA A 48 -13.92 -32.88 6.85
C ALA A 48 -14.30 -34.17 7.65
N SER A 49 -13.69 -34.32 8.85
CA SER A 49 -14.16 -35.02 10.09
C SER A 49 -13.74 -34.20 11.33
N PRO A 50 -14.50 -34.11 12.44
CA PRO A 50 -14.23 -33.16 13.51
C PRO A 50 -13.27 -33.71 14.57
N ALA A 51 -12.02 -33.25 14.53
CA ALA A 51 -10.97 -33.58 15.48
C ALA A 51 -10.18 -32.31 15.81
N ALA A 52 -9.89 -32.08 17.09
CA ALA A 52 -8.79 -31.24 17.51
C ALA A 52 -7.55 -32.13 17.57
N VAL A 53 -6.54 -31.83 16.75
CA VAL A 53 -5.33 -32.64 16.61
C VAL A 53 -4.14 -31.85 17.10
N VAL A 54 -3.28 -32.47 17.89
CA VAL A 54 -1.98 -31.90 18.22
C VAL A 54 -1.11 -31.92 16.97
N VAL A 55 -0.90 -30.78 16.33
CA VAL A 55 -0.14 -30.67 15.07
C VAL A 55 1.34 -30.37 15.30
N SER A 56 1.67 -29.70 16.40
CA SER A 56 3.06 -29.48 16.84
C SER A 56 3.14 -29.33 18.37
N SER A 57 4.31 -29.60 18.94
CA SER A 57 4.59 -29.36 20.35
C SER A 57 6.09 -29.14 20.57
N THR A 58 6.45 -28.15 21.40
CA THR A 58 7.78 -27.97 21.97
C THR A 58 7.67 -28.04 23.49
N GLY A 59 8.59 -28.73 24.17
CA GLY A 59 8.47 -29.00 25.62
C GLY A 59 7.52 -30.16 25.96
N ASP A 60 7.23 -30.31 27.26
CA ASP A 60 6.44 -31.42 27.80
C ASP A 60 4.98 -30.99 28.02
N PHE A 61 4.04 -31.85 27.62
CA PHE A 61 2.63 -31.68 27.94
C PHE A 61 2.01 -33.02 28.29
N GLU A 62 0.90 -32.98 29.01
CA GLU A 62 0.16 -34.17 29.41
C GLU A 62 -1.32 -34.03 29.04
N ILE A 63 -1.94 -35.17 28.75
CA ILE A 63 -3.36 -35.28 28.43
C ILE A 63 -4.01 -36.20 29.46
N ARG A 64 -5.18 -35.78 29.95
CA ARG A 64 -6.08 -36.63 30.74
C ARG A 64 -7.35 -36.87 29.95
N ARG A 65 -7.68 -38.14 29.70
CA ARG A 65 -8.87 -38.49 28.93
C ARG A 65 -10.14 -38.29 29.73
N ALA A 66 -11.23 -37.93 29.07
CA ALA A 66 -12.54 -37.79 29.69
C ALA A 66 -12.90 -39.02 30.56
N GLY A 67 -13.28 -38.79 31.82
CA GLY A 67 -13.66 -39.85 32.75
C GLY A 67 -12.50 -40.66 33.35
N THR A 68 -11.26 -40.22 33.18
CA THR A 68 -10.06 -40.83 33.80
C THR A 68 -9.36 -39.87 34.76
N ASP A 69 -8.70 -40.41 35.78
CA ASP A 69 -7.97 -39.62 36.78
C ASP A 69 -6.46 -39.47 36.49
N SER A 70 -5.93 -40.26 35.55
CA SER A 70 -4.50 -40.32 35.26
C SER A 70 -4.10 -39.42 34.10
N TRP A 71 -3.08 -38.60 34.32
CA TRP A 71 -2.40 -37.83 33.27
C TRP A 71 -1.44 -38.74 32.49
N LEU A 72 -1.43 -38.61 31.17
CA LEU A 72 -0.56 -39.32 30.25
C LEU A 72 0.31 -38.32 29.51
N SER A 73 1.59 -38.63 29.31
CA SER A 73 2.47 -37.81 28.48
C SER A 73 1.91 -37.71 27.05
N GLY A 74 1.88 -36.49 26.53
CA GLY A 74 1.37 -36.16 25.20
C GLY A 74 2.44 -36.28 24.11
N SER A 75 1.98 -36.43 22.87
CA SER A 75 2.82 -36.44 21.68
C SER A 75 2.08 -35.85 20.49
N ARG A 76 2.83 -35.43 19.45
CA ARG A 76 2.26 -35.00 18.17
C ARG A 76 1.35 -36.08 17.57
N GLY A 77 0.27 -35.63 16.91
CA GLY A 77 -0.70 -36.49 16.22
C GLY A 77 -1.79 -37.06 17.12
N ILE A 78 -1.81 -36.72 18.41
CA ILE A 78 -2.91 -37.11 19.29
C ILE A 78 -4.18 -36.35 18.89
N VAL A 79 -5.26 -37.11 18.69
CA VAL A 79 -6.61 -36.60 18.53
C VAL A 79 -7.24 -36.42 19.91
N LEU A 80 -7.74 -35.22 20.18
CA LEU A 80 -8.48 -34.87 21.39
C LEU A 80 -9.99 -35.04 21.16
N SER A 81 -10.68 -35.45 22.21
CA SER A 81 -12.14 -35.63 22.24
C SER A 81 -12.78 -34.73 23.29
N GLU A 82 -14.09 -34.54 23.20
CA GLU A 82 -14.86 -33.81 24.20
C GLU A 82 -14.66 -34.42 25.60
N GLY A 83 -14.39 -33.56 26.58
CA GLY A 83 -14.07 -33.90 27.96
C GLY A 83 -12.58 -34.16 28.24
N ASP A 84 -11.73 -34.25 27.21
CA ASP A 84 -10.29 -34.37 27.40
C ASP A 84 -9.68 -33.09 27.97
N MET A 85 -8.66 -33.25 28.81
CA MET A 85 -7.90 -32.15 29.38
C MET A 85 -6.45 -32.20 28.95
N VAL A 86 -5.86 -31.03 28.81
CA VAL A 86 -4.47 -30.81 28.43
C VAL A 86 -3.82 -29.93 29.49
N ARG A 87 -2.60 -30.26 29.89
CA ARG A 87 -1.75 -29.35 30.66
C ARG A 87 -0.35 -29.27 30.07
N THR A 88 0.21 -28.07 30.02
CA THR A 88 1.55 -27.80 29.47
C THR A 88 2.55 -27.47 30.58
N GLY A 89 3.81 -27.86 30.41
CA GLY A 89 4.90 -27.44 31.28
C GLY A 89 5.29 -25.97 31.08
N GLN A 90 6.09 -25.41 31.99
CA GLN A 90 6.43 -23.98 32.05
C GLN A 90 6.99 -23.37 30.75
N SER A 91 7.79 -24.12 29.98
CA SER A 91 8.39 -23.65 28.72
C SER A 91 7.85 -24.41 27.51
N SER A 92 6.62 -24.91 27.60
CA SER A 92 6.04 -25.76 26.55
C SER A 92 5.07 -24.97 25.68
N LYS A 93 5.08 -25.25 24.37
CA LYS A 93 4.10 -24.75 23.42
C LYS A 93 3.45 -25.91 22.71
N LEU A 94 2.15 -25.84 22.49
CA LEU A 94 1.36 -26.90 21.89
C LEU A 94 0.41 -26.27 20.88
N VAL A 95 0.44 -26.72 19.62
CA VAL A 95 -0.51 -26.25 18.61
C VAL A 95 -1.60 -27.30 18.40
N LEU A 96 -2.85 -26.88 18.60
CA LEU A 96 -4.06 -27.66 18.35
C LEU A 96 -4.72 -27.16 17.07
N SER A 97 -4.86 -28.04 16.09
CA SER A 97 -5.58 -27.73 14.86
C SER A 97 -6.96 -28.40 14.89
N PHE A 98 -8.01 -27.60 14.66
CA PHE A 98 -9.39 -28.06 14.63
C PHE A 98 -9.83 -28.31 13.20
N SER A 99 -10.76 -29.24 13.02
CA SER A 99 -11.36 -29.55 11.72
C SER A 99 -12.02 -28.38 10.98
N GLY A 100 -12.30 -27.28 11.69
CA GLY A 100 -12.83 -26.05 11.13
C GLY A 100 -11.77 -25.11 10.56
N GLY A 101 -10.48 -25.46 10.64
CA GLY A 101 -9.36 -24.63 10.18
C GLY A 101 -8.71 -23.76 11.26
N GLN A 102 -9.29 -23.71 12.46
CA GLN A 102 -8.71 -22.97 13.59
C GLN A 102 -7.43 -23.63 14.09
N GLU A 103 -6.38 -22.84 14.30
CA GLU A 103 -5.19 -23.27 15.03
C GLU A 103 -5.03 -22.48 16.33
N ILE A 104 -4.84 -23.20 17.42
CA ILE A 104 -4.69 -22.64 18.76
C ILE A 104 -3.32 -23.02 19.29
N GLN A 105 -2.51 -22.02 19.59
CA GLN A 105 -1.28 -22.20 20.33
C GLN A 105 -1.55 -22.09 21.83
N VAL A 106 -1.32 -23.19 22.55
CA VAL A 106 -1.39 -23.29 23.99
C VAL A 106 0.02 -23.16 24.55
N ASN A 107 0.28 -22.08 25.30
CA ASN A 107 1.61 -21.75 25.83
C ASN A 107 1.84 -22.41 27.20
N GLY A 108 2.95 -22.05 27.88
CA GLY A 108 3.40 -22.70 29.10
C GLY A 108 2.45 -22.50 30.28
N ASN A 109 2.47 -23.46 31.22
CA ASN A 109 1.62 -23.45 32.43
C ASN A 109 0.11 -23.37 32.17
N THR A 110 -0.34 -23.90 31.03
CA THR A 110 -1.74 -23.82 30.62
C THR A 110 -2.51 -25.08 30.96
N TYR A 111 -3.71 -24.90 31.49
CA TYR A 111 -4.68 -25.95 31.80
C TYR A 111 -5.93 -25.71 30.96
N LEU A 112 -6.16 -26.62 30.02
CA LEU A 112 -7.21 -26.54 29.01
C LEU A 112 -8.10 -27.79 29.11
N GLN A 113 -9.41 -27.61 29.00
CA GLN A 113 -10.38 -28.70 28.83
C GLN A 113 -11.22 -28.47 27.57
N ILE A 114 -11.35 -29.49 26.74
CA ILE A 114 -12.25 -29.47 25.59
C ILE A 114 -13.67 -29.75 26.09
N THR A 115 -14.60 -28.80 25.94
CA THR A 115 -15.96 -28.92 26.50
C THR A 115 -17.03 -29.14 25.43
N ALA A 116 -16.83 -28.69 24.19
CA ALA A 116 -17.66 -29.07 23.05
C ALA A 116 -16.87 -29.00 21.73
N LEU A 117 -16.93 -30.06 20.92
CA LEU A 117 -16.32 -30.10 19.57
C LEU A 117 -17.38 -30.05 18.44
N THR A 118 -18.66 -30.15 18.79
CA THR A 118 -19.80 -30.15 17.85
C THR A 118 -20.86 -29.16 18.30
N GLY A 119 -21.32 -28.28 17.41
CA GLY A 119 -22.29 -27.22 17.74
C GLY A 119 -22.17 -26.02 16.78
N ASP A 120 -22.76 -24.89 17.15
CA ASP A 120 -22.63 -23.63 16.41
C ASP A 120 -21.18 -23.10 16.48
N ALA A 121 -20.53 -23.16 17.65
CA ALA A 121 -19.10 -22.85 17.89
C ALA A 121 -18.43 -23.94 18.77
N PRO A 122 -17.16 -24.34 18.53
CA PRO A 122 -16.40 -25.16 19.48
C PRO A 122 -16.21 -24.42 20.81
N ARG A 123 -16.13 -25.17 21.91
CA ARG A 123 -16.01 -24.60 23.25
C ARG A 123 -14.91 -25.27 24.06
N MET A 124 -14.17 -24.45 24.79
CA MET A 124 -13.06 -24.87 25.63
C MET A 124 -13.08 -24.12 26.96
N ASN A 125 -12.60 -24.77 28.01
CA ASN A 125 -12.35 -24.14 29.30
C ASN A 125 -10.85 -23.97 29.53
N VAL A 126 -10.42 -22.74 29.79
CA VAL A 126 -9.05 -22.35 30.10
C VAL A 126 -9.03 -21.95 31.57
N SER A 127 -8.56 -22.83 32.44
CA SER A 127 -8.59 -22.58 33.88
C SER A 127 -7.36 -21.81 34.37
N GLN A 128 -6.26 -21.84 33.61
CA GLN A 128 -5.01 -21.17 33.89
C GLN A 128 -4.11 -21.20 32.64
N GLY A 129 -3.21 -20.24 32.49
CA GLY A 129 -2.17 -20.15 31.47
C GLY A 129 -2.59 -19.31 30.26
N GLU A 130 -1.84 -19.41 29.17
CA GLU A 130 -1.94 -18.51 28.04
C GLU A 130 -2.27 -19.27 26.75
N ILE A 131 -3.19 -18.70 25.97
CA ILE A 131 -3.61 -19.19 24.68
C ILE A 131 -3.53 -18.08 23.66
N TRP A 132 -2.82 -18.36 22.57
CA TRP A 132 -2.83 -17.54 21.37
C TRP A 132 -3.63 -18.25 20.27
N LEU A 133 -4.46 -17.50 19.58
CA LEU A 133 -5.35 -18.00 18.54
C LEU A 133 -5.07 -17.25 17.24
N GLU A 134 -4.82 -17.99 16.17
CA GLU A 134 -4.70 -17.51 14.80
C GLU A 134 -5.75 -18.24 13.96
N GLU A 135 -6.84 -17.55 13.59
CA GLU A 135 -7.96 -18.16 12.86
C GLU A 135 -7.93 -17.80 11.37
N SER A 136 -7.83 -18.82 10.51
CA SER A 136 -7.95 -18.67 9.05
C SER A 136 -9.37 -19.01 8.57
N GLY A 137 -10.24 -17.99 8.48
CA GLY A 137 -11.37 -17.94 7.54
C GLY A 137 -12.54 -18.93 7.69
N ASN A 138 -13.21 -19.02 8.84
CA ASN A 138 -14.46 -19.77 8.96
C ASN A 138 -15.54 -19.07 9.82
N ASP A 139 -16.82 -19.19 9.42
CA ASP A 139 -17.96 -18.43 9.98
C ASP A 139 -18.55 -19.01 11.29
N LYS A 140 -17.87 -19.94 11.97
CA LYS A 140 -18.46 -20.72 13.08
C LYS A 140 -18.10 -20.22 14.49
N GLY A 141 -17.13 -19.32 14.64
CA GLY A 141 -16.71 -18.77 15.94
C GLY A 141 -16.14 -19.80 16.94
N LEU A 142 -15.64 -19.32 18.09
CA LEU A 142 -15.04 -20.12 19.16
C LEU A 142 -15.41 -19.54 20.53
N GLU A 143 -15.80 -20.40 21.49
CA GLU A 143 -16.06 -19.98 22.88
C GLU A 143 -14.95 -20.45 23.83
N LEU A 144 -14.30 -19.50 24.50
CA LEU A 144 -13.28 -19.75 25.53
C LEU A 144 -13.84 -19.36 26.90
N ASP A 145 -14.15 -20.37 27.72
CA ASP A 145 -14.56 -20.19 29.10
C ASP A 145 -13.34 -20.00 30.00
N THR A 146 -13.31 -18.90 30.74
CA THR A 146 -12.36 -18.73 31.84
C THR A 146 -13.09 -18.68 33.19
N PRO A 147 -12.38 -18.72 34.33
CA PRO A 147 -13.00 -18.53 35.64
C PRO A 147 -13.67 -17.16 35.81
N ALA A 148 -13.26 -16.13 35.05
CA ALA A 148 -13.77 -14.77 35.19
C ALA A 148 -14.84 -14.39 34.16
N ALA A 149 -14.73 -14.86 32.91
CA ALA A 149 -15.65 -14.53 31.84
C ALA A 149 -15.55 -15.50 30.66
N VAL A 150 -16.53 -15.43 29.75
CA VAL A 150 -16.55 -16.16 28.49
C VAL A 150 -16.17 -15.22 27.37
N ALA A 151 -15.13 -15.59 26.61
CA ALA A 151 -14.74 -14.92 25.38
C ALA A 151 -15.37 -15.65 24.18
N THR A 152 -16.32 -14.98 23.52
CA THR A 152 -16.93 -15.45 22.27
C THR A 152 -16.22 -14.78 21.11
N VAL A 153 -15.46 -15.58 20.37
CA VAL A 153 -14.52 -15.19 19.33
C VAL A 153 -15.16 -15.45 17.96
N GLU A 154 -15.07 -14.50 17.04
CA GLU A 154 -15.57 -14.64 15.68
C GLU A 154 -14.48 -14.20 14.67
N GLY A 155 -13.72 -15.15 14.10
CA GLY A 155 -12.77 -14.86 13.01
C GLY A 155 -11.71 -13.82 13.37
N THR A 156 -11.01 -14.03 14.49
CA THR A 156 -10.23 -12.99 15.19
C THR A 156 -8.91 -13.57 15.69
N GLU A 157 -7.80 -12.85 15.50
CA GLU A 157 -6.53 -13.15 16.17
C GLU A 157 -6.52 -12.54 17.57
N LEU A 158 -6.18 -13.34 18.58
CA LEU A 158 -6.19 -12.88 19.98
C LEU A 158 -5.16 -13.58 20.85
N ASN A 159 -4.85 -12.94 21.97
CA ASN A 159 -4.19 -13.55 23.13
C ASN A 159 -5.14 -13.58 24.32
N LEU A 160 -5.29 -14.73 24.97
CA LEU A 160 -6.06 -14.92 26.20
C LEU A 160 -5.16 -15.51 27.30
N GLU A 161 -4.95 -14.75 28.36
CA GLU A 161 -4.21 -15.18 29.54
C GLU A 161 -5.15 -15.38 30.73
N VAL A 162 -4.99 -16.48 31.47
CA VAL A 162 -5.73 -16.79 32.70
C VAL A 162 -4.75 -17.00 33.84
N GLU A 163 -4.75 -16.09 34.81
CA GLU A 163 -3.86 -16.13 35.96
C GLU A 163 -4.25 -17.25 36.96
N PRO A 164 -3.34 -17.71 37.84
CA PRO A 164 -3.62 -18.68 38.90
C PRO A 164 -4.77 -18.29 39.87
N GLY A 165 -5.22 -17.03 39.86
CA GLY A 165 -6.39 -16.53 40.60
C GLY A 165 -7.69 -16.48 39.79
N GLY A 166 -7.66 -16.85 38.52
CA GLY A 166 -8.81 -16.85 37.61
C GLY A 166 -9.06 -15.53 36.89
N THR A 167 -8.31 -14.47 37.19
CA THR A 167 -8.29 -13.23 36.40
C THR A 167 -7.91 -13.54 34.97
N SER A 168 -8.65 -12.98 34.03
CA SER A 168 -8.51 -13.26 32.61
C SER A 168 -8.25 -11.98 31.84
N VAL A 169 -7.19 -11.98 31.05
CA VAL A 169 -6.77 -10.84 30.23
C VAL A 169 -6.93 -11.25 28.77
N LEU A 170 -7.73 -10.50 28.03
CA LEU A 170 -8.02 -10.72 26.62
C LEU A 170 -7.49 -9.56 25.80
N THR A 171 -6.61 -9.84 24.86
CA THR A 171 -6.07 -8.88 23.88
C THR A 171 -6.49 -9.31 22.49
N VAL A 172 -7.13 -8.42 21.72
CA VAL A 172 -7.59 -8.70 20.37
C VAL A 172 -6.64 -8.04 19.37
N ALA A 173 -5.89 -8.86 18.62
CA ALA A 173 -4.95 -8.38 17.61
C ALA A 173 -5.68 -7.98 16.33
N THR A 174 -6.68 -8.76 15.89
CA THR A 174 -7.53 -8.45 14.71
C THR A 174 -8.96 -8.90 14.98
N GLY A 175 -9.99 -8.24 14.42
CA GLY A 175 -11.38 -8.69 14.56
C GLY A 175 -12.08 -8.19 15.85
N LYS A 176 -13.02 -8.97 16.40
CA LYS A 176 -13.82 -8.59 17.59
C LYS A 176 -14.19 -9.80 18.44
N VAL A 177 -14.09 -9.64 19.75
CA VAL A 177 -14.42 -10.66 20.75
C VAL A 177 -15.41 -10.10 21.76
N ALA A 178 -16.52 -10.80 21.96
CA ALA A 178 -17.43 -10.48 23.03
C ALA A 178 -16.94 -11.14 24.33
N PHE A 179 -16.58 -10.33 25.33
CA PHE A 179 -16.13 -10.80 26.63
C PHE A 179 -17.21 -10.55 27.68
N SER A 180 -17.73 -11.61 28.29
CA SER A 180 -18.95 -11.49 29.09
C SER A 180 -19.04 -12.46 30.27
N ASN A 181 -19.70 -12.01 31.33
CA ASN A 181 -20.13 -12.84 32.46
C ASN A 181 -21.49 -12.35 32.97
N GLU A 182 -21.96 -12.89 34.10
CA GLU A 182 -23.25 -12.52 34.69
C GLU A 182 -23.32 -11.04 35.14
N GLN A 183 -22.18 -10.41 35.37
CA GLN A 183 -22.06 -9.03 35.87
C GLN A 183 -22.03 -8.00 34.73
N GLY A 184 -21.65 -8.40 33.52
CA GLY A 184 -21.63 -7.50 32.36
C GLY A 184 -21.03 -8.12 31.09
N ARG A 185 -21.13 -7.38 29.99
CA ARG A 185 -20.57 -7.75 28.69
C ARG A 185 -19.88 -6.54 28.08
N VAL A 186 -18.70 -6.77 27.53
CA VAL A 186 -17.95 -5.81 26.71
C VAL A 186 -17.64 -6.44 25.36
N LEU A 187 -17.52 -5.59 24.33
CA LEU A 187 -17.09 -6.01 23.00
C LEU A 187 -15.68 -5.45 22.81
N VAL A 188 -14.68 -6.33 22.80
CA VAL A 188 -13.26 -6.02 22.61
C VAL A 188 -12.97 -6.11 21.12
N LYS A 189 -12.56 -5.02 20.49
CA LYS A 189 -12.28 -4.94 19.06
C LYS A 189 -10.78 -5.03 18.80
N GLU A 190 -10.40 -5.02 17.53
CA GLU A 190 -9.04 -4.91 17.05
C GLU A 190 -8.25 -3.86 17.83
N SER A 191 -7.04 -4.24 18.23
CA SER A 191 -6.16 -3.42 19.03
C SER A 191 -6.78 -3.03 20.38
N GLU A 192 -7.80 -3.71 20.88
CA GLU A 192 -8.34 -3.48 22.22
C GLU A 192 -7.95 -4.61 23.19
N GLN A 193 -7.77 -4.24 24.46
CA GLN A 193 -7.55 -5.18 25.56
C GLN A 193 -8.63 -5.02 26.63
N SER A 194 -9.07 -6.13 27.22
CA SER A 194 -10.03 -6.14 28.33
C SER A 194 -9.63 -7.17 29.38
N THR A 195 -9.91 -6.85 30.64
CA THR A 195 -9.63 -7.70 31.80
C THR A 195 -10.92 -8.08 32.48
N ALA A 196 -11.08 -9.35 32.84
CA ALA A 196 -12.15 -9.85 33.68
C ALA A 196 -11.59 -10.44 34.96
N VAL A 197 -12.08 -9.96 36.10
CA VAL A 197 -11.78 -10.52 37.43
C VAL A 197 -13.00 -11.32 37.89
N PRO A 198 -12.82 -12.52 38.50
CA PRO A 198 -13.95 -13.33 38.96
C PRO A 198 -14.94 -12.54 39.83
N GLY A 199 -16.21 -12.55 39.44
CA GLY A 199 -17.29 -11.87 40.15
C GLY A 199 -17.40 -10.35 39.91
N LYS A 200 -16.57 -9.75 39.05
CA LYS A 200 -16.71 -8.37 38.55
C LYS A 200 -17.08 -8.36 37.07
N ALA A 201 -17.75 -7.31 36.59
CA ALA A 201 -17.98 -7.14 35.15
C ALA A 201 -16.63 -6.99 34.41
N PRO A 202 -16.47 -7.51 33.20
CA PRO A 202 -15.29 -7.25 32.38
C PRO A 202 -15.07 -5.74 32.22
N THR A 203 -13.81 -5.32 32.28
CA THR A 203 -13.44 -3.90 32.14
C THR A 203 -13.73 -3.43 30.72
N ARG A 204 -14.02 -2.14 30.56
CA ARG A 204 -14.20 -1.56 29.23
C ARG A 204 -12.94 -1.80 28.41
N PRO A 205 -13.06 -2.15 27.13
CA PRO A 205 -11.90 -2.35 26.28
C PRO A 205 -11.08 -1.05 26.25
N VAL A 206 -9.80 -1.15 26.54
CA VAL A 206 -8.83 -0.09 26.31
C VAL A 206 -8.51 -0.12 24.83
N VAL A 207 -8.70 1.01 24.13
CA VAL A 207 -8.36 1.13 22.72
C VAL A 207 -6.87 1.40 22.59
N VAL A 208 -6.12 0.50 21.96
CA VAL A 208 -4.84 0.84 21.34
C VAL A 208 -5.20 1.50 20.01
N GLU A 209 -5.61 2.75 20.09
CA GLU A 209 -6.18 3.47 18.94
C GLU A 209 -5.05 3.92 18.01
N LEU A 210 -4.78 3.13 16.97
CA LEU A 210 -3.82 3.39 15.88
C LEU A 210 -4.34 4.43 14.85
N SER A 211 -5.25 5.33 15.23
CA SER A 211 -5.82 6.32 14.30
C SER A 211 -4.96 7.56 14.07
N ASN A 212 -3.74 7.58 14.60
CA ASN A 212 -2.79 8.65 14.34
C ASN A 212 -1.38 8.08 14.13
N ILE A 213 -1.21 7.17 13.17
CA ILE A 213 0.06 6.49 12.87
C ILE A 213 1.28 7.45 12.84
N ASN A 214 1.17 8.69 12.36
CA ASN A 214 2.33 9.60 12.41
C ASN A 214 2.56 10.27 13.79
N SER A 215 1.51 10.60 14.53
CA SER A 215 1.62 11.14 15.89
C SER A 215 1.96 10.04 16.92
N TRP A 216 1.55 8.81 16.66
CA TRP A 216 1.80 7.62 17.46
C TRP A 216 3.09 6.92 17.06
N VAL A 217 3.58 6.93 15.81
CA VAL A 217 4.94 6.39 15.53
C VAL A 217 6.02 7.26 16.17
N LEU A 218 5.84 8.59 16.17
CA LEU A 218 6.72 9.51 16.91
C LEU A 218 6.44 9.50 18.43
N GLY A 219 5.17 9.30 18.83
CA GLY A 219 4.75 9.35 20.23
C GLY A 219 4.77 8.02 20.99
N HIS A 220 4.68 6.88 20.32
CA HIS A 220 4.78 5.54 20.91
C HIS A 220 6.19 5.27 21.36
N GLN A 221 7.19 5.67 20.55
CA GLN A 221 8.58 5.63 20.96
C GLN A 221 8.81 6.52 22.19
N PHE A 222 8.22 7.72 22.20
CA PHE A 222 8.25 8.62 23.35
C PHE A 222 7.59 8.02 24.60
N TYR A 223 6.44 7.36 24.43
CA TYR A 223 5.69 6.69 25.48
C TYR A 223 6.44 5.46 26.03
N VAL A 224 7.02 4.63 25.17
CA VAL A 224 7.86 3.48 25.56
C VAL A 224 9.11 3.95 26.30
N GLU A 225 9.77 5.01 25.80
CA GLU A 225 10.90 5.61 26.50
C GLU A 225 10.48 6.18 27.86
N MET A 226 9.29 6.77 27.98
CA MET A 226 8.75 7.26 29.25
C MET A 226 8.55 6.14 30.27
N GLN A 227 8.11 4.94 29.85
CA GLN A 227 7.98 3.77 30.73
C GLN A 227 9.33 3.21 31.22
N LEU A 228 10.44 3.55 30.52
CA LEU A 228 11.77 2.99 30.71
C LEU A 228 12.74 3.93 31.44
N ASP A 229 12.27 5.00 32.09
CA ASP A 229 13.12 5.93 32.86
C ASP A 229 13.96 5.14 33.88
N PRO A 230 15.29 5.04 33.73
CA PRO A 230 16.09 4.18 34.60
C PRO A 230 16.18 4.78 36.01
N TYR A 231 16.34 3.93 37.02
CA TYR A 231 16.62 4.40 38.39
C TYR A 231 18.02 5.01 38.51
N TYR A 232 18.97 4.57 37.66
CA TYR A 232 20.36 5.03 37.66
C TYR A 232 20.71 5.72 36.35
N SER A 233 21.44 6.83 36.43
CA SER A 233 21.79 7.68 35.29
C SER A 233 22.77 7.04 34.31
N ASP A 234 23.54 6.05 34.75
CA ASP A 234 24.57 5.42 33.94
C ASP A 234 24.86 4.00 34.41
N LYS A 235 25.50 3.23 33.53
CA LYS A 235 25.84 1.83 33.80
C LYS A 235 26.75 1.65 35.00
N GLU A 236 27.70 2.55 35.25
CA GLU A 236 28.67 2.43 36.35
C GLU A 236 27.98 2.60 37.71
N SER A 237 27.10 3.58 37.84
CA SER A 237 26.29 3.81 39.03
C SER A 237 25.31 2.67 39.29
N ARG A 238 24.65 2.15 38.25
CA ARG A 238 23.82 0.94 38.34
C ARG A 238 24.62 -0.28 38.83
N GLU A 239 25.75 -0.57 38.21
CA GLU A 239 26.60 -1.72 38.57
C GLU A 239 27.15 -1.62 39.99
N LYS A 240 27.52 -0.40 40.40
CA LYS A 240 27.93 -0.14 41.78
C LYS A 240 26.78 -0.37 42.75
N ALA A 241 25.59 0.16 42.47
CA ALA A 241 24.42 -0.03 43.33
C ALA A 241 24.03 -1.51 43.44
N GLU A 242 24.12 -2.26 42.33
CA GLU A 242 23.91 -3.70 42.32
C GLU A 242 24.93 -4.42 43.22
N ALA A 243 26.22 -4.10 43.08
CA ALA A 243 27.29 -4.72 43.86
C ALA A 243 27.18 -4.41 45.36
N ASP A 244 26.89 -3.15 45.71
CA ASP A 244 26.72 -2.71 47.09
C ASP A 244 25.50 -3.42 47.72
N ALA A 245 24.36 -3.45 47.02
CA ALA A 245 23.16 -4.14 47.50
C ALA A 245 23.38 -5.65 47.70
N ARG A 246 24.07 -6.33 46.77
CA ARG A 246 24.42 -7.75 46.93
C ARG A 246 25.33 -8.00 48.14
N ALA A 247 26.30 -7.12 48.39
CA ALA A 247 27.20 -7.24 49.54
C ALA A 247 26.49 -7.02 50.89
N ASP A 248 25.46 -6.17 50.91
CA ASP A 248 24.62 -5.97 52.09
C ASP A 248 23.73 -7.19 52.33
N LEU A 249 23.14 -7.78 51.28
CA LEU A 249 22.33 -9.01 51.37
C LEU A 249 23.14 -10.26 51.75
N GLU A 250 24.44 -10.30 51.45
CA GLU A 250 25.34 -11.34 51.96
C GLU A 250 25.52 -11.27 53.48
N GLN A 251 25.44 -10.07 54.06
CA GLN A 251 25.57 -9.84 55.50
C GLN A 251 24.22 -9.99 56.22
N ASP A 252 23.15 -9.49 55.62
CA ASP A 252 21.77 -9.58 56.11
C ASP A 252 20.80 -9.85 54.94
N PRO A 253 20.38 -11.11 54.74
CA PRO A 253 19.45 -11.46 53.66
C PRO A 253 18.07 -10.81 53.75
N GLY A 254 17.70 -10.23 54.90
CA GLY A 254 16.44 -9.51 55.12
C GLY A 254 16.59 -7.98 55.09
N ASP A 255 17.72 -7.44 54.62
CA ASP A 255 17.89 -6.00 54.48
C ASP A 255 16.96 -5.45 53.39
N VAL A 256 15.82 -4.94 53.83
CA VAL A 256 14.75 -4.37 52.99
C VAL A 256 15.26 -3.28 52.05
N ALA A 257 16.21 -2.44 52.49
CA ALA A 257 16.75 -1.37 51.65
C ALA A 257 17.67 -1.95 50.56
N ALA A 258 18.46 -2.98 50.90
CA ALA A 258 19.30 -3.68 49.93
C ALA A 258 18.45 -4.46 48.91
N LEU A 259 17.37 -5.13 49.33
CA LEU A 259 16.41 -5.80 48.43
C LEU A 259 15.82 -4.82 47.40
N VAL A 260 15.34 -3.66 47.87
CA VAL A 260 14.78 -2.61 46.98
C VAL A 260 15.84 -2.09 46.00
N ASN A 261 17.06 -1.80 46.47
CA ASN A 261 18.13 -1.29 45.60
C ASN A 261 18.61 -2.34 44.59
N LEU A 262 18.68 -3.60 44.99
CA LEU A 262 18.99 -4.70 44.07
C LEU A 262 17.90 -4.84 43.01
N GLY A 263 16.62 -4.83 43.42
CA GLY A 263 15.50 -4.88 42.49
C GLY A 263 15.52 -3.75 41.45
N ARG A 264 15.86 -2.52 41.86
CA ARG A 264 16.02 -1.38 40.95
C ARG A 264 17.16 -1.60 39.93
N ALA A 265 18.32 -2.05 40.40
CA ALA A 265 19.49 -2.25 39.54
C ALA A 265 19.33 -3.44 38.57
N LEU A 266 18.58 -4.46 38.99
CA LEU A 266 18.17 -5.59 38.16
C LEU A 266 17.14 -5.16 37.11
N LEU A 267 16.18 -4.32 37.47
CA LEU A 267 15.18 -3.84 36.51
C LEU A 267 15.84 -3.00 35.41
N ASP A 268 16.75 -2.08 35.78
CA ASP A 268 17.52 -1.27 34.82
C ASP A 268 18.46 -2.10 33.93
N SER A 269 18.80 -3.34 34.32
CA SER A 269 19.60 -4.27 33.50
C SER A 269 18.75 -5.26 32.70
N GLY A 270 17.42 -5.16 32.79
CA GLY A 270 16.46 -6.03 32.09
C GLY A 270 16.10 -7.32 32.84
N GLY A 271 16.63 -7.54 34.04
CA GLY A 271 16.35 -8.69 34.91
C GLY A 271 15.00 -8.59 35.62
N ARG A 272 13.90 -8.60 34.85
CA ARG A 272 12.53 -8.35 35.35
C ARG A 272 12.05 -9.35 36.40
N ASP A 273 12.22 -10.65 36.16
CA ASP A 273 11.78 -11.69 37.09
C ASP A 273 12.55 -11.64 38.41
N GLU A 274 13.85 -11.39 38.34
CA GLU A 274 14.72 -11.24 39.50
C GLU A 274 14.35 -9.97 40.27
N ALA A 275 14.19 -8.83 39.59
CA ALA A 275 13.73 -7.59 40.21
C ALA A 275 12.39 -7.74 40.93
N LYS A 276 11.42 -8.42 40.29
CA LYS A 276 10.11 -8.72 40.88
C LYS A 276 10.23 -9.56 42.15
N ALA A 277 11.13 -10.55 42.16
CA ALA A 277 11.38 -11.38 43.34
C ALA A 277 11.98 -10.56 44.50
N GLU A 278 12.95 -9.68 44.23
CA GLU A 278 13.56 -8.84 45.27
C GLU A 278 12.55 -7.83 45.87
N PHE A 279 11.73 -7.19 45.04
CA PHE A 279 10.67 -6.30 45.54
C PHE A 279 9.60 -7.05 46.34
N ALA A 280 9.23 -8.27 45.92
CA ALA A 280 8.30 -9.10 46.66
C ALA A 280 8.88 -9.53 48.02
N ALA A 281 10.16 -9.88 48.08
CA ALA A 281 10.85 -10.22 49.33
C ALA A 281 10.86 -9.03 50.32
N ALA A 282 11.10 -7.81 49.82
CA ALA A 282 11.03 -6.60 50.65
C ALA A 282 9.63 -6.38 51.27
N LEU A 283 8.57 -6.77 50.56
CA LEU A 283 7.19 -6.67 51.03
C LEU A 283 6.76 -7.80 51.98
N GLU A 284 7.48 -8.93 52.01
CA GLU A 284 7.26 -9.98 53.01
C GLU A 284 7.62 -9.48 54.42
N ASP A 285 8.71 -8.71 54.52
CA ASP A 285 9.18 -8.12 55.78
C ASP A 285 8.48 -6.81 56.13
N GLU A 286 8.25 -5.92 55.15
CA GLU A 286 7.52 -4.66 55.33
C GLU A 286 6.31 -4.54 54.37
N PRO A 287 5.14 -5.08 54.76
CA PRO A 287 3.92 -4.94 53.97
C PRO A 287 3.53 -3.47 53.80
N GLY A 288 3.30 -3.04 52.55
CA GLY A 288 2.96 -1.64 52.24
C GLY A 288 4.17 -0.72 52.02
N LEU A 289 5.39 -1.26 51.92
CA LEU A 289 6.57 -0.45 51.63
C LEU A 289 6.43 0.22 50.24
N CYS A 290 6.22 1.55 50.25
CA CYS A 290 5.98 2.33 49.05
C CYS A 290 7.05 2.12 47.96
N SER A 291 8.34 2.10 48.32
CA SER A 291 9.42 1.93 47.35
C SER A 291 9.45 0.57 46.66
N ALA A 292 9.05 -0.50 47.36
CA ALA A 292 8.93 -1.84 46.79
C ALA A 292 7.65 -2.00 45.95
N LEU A 293 6.53 -1.42 46.40
CA LEU A 293 5.29 -1.37 45.62
C LEU A 293 5.47 -0.58 44.32
N SER A 294 6.09 0.61 44.35
CA SER A 294 6.46 1.35 43.15
C SER A 294 7.42 0.58 42.25
N GLY A 295 8.33 -0.21 42.83
CA GLY A 295 9.22 -1.12 42.12
C GLY A 295 8.44 -2.19 41.34
N LEU A 296 7.50 -2.87 41.99
CA LEU A 296 6.59 -3.83 41.34
C LEU A 296 5.72 -3.16 40.28
N GLY A 297 5.14 -2.00 40.58
CA GLY A 297 4.37 -1.21 39.62
C GLY A 297 5.16 -0.93 38.34
N LYS A 298 6.44 -0.59 38.46
CA LYS A 298 7.32 -0.36 37.30
C LYS A 298 7.60 -1.65 36.51
N VAL A 299 7.79 -2.79 37.17
CA VAL A 299 7.91 -4.08 36.49
C VAL A 299 6.66 -4.38 35.66
N GLU A 300 5.47 -4.19 36.24
CA GLU A 300 4.20 -4.39 35.55
C GLU A 300 4.02 -3.40 34.39
N LEU A 301 4.43 -2.15 34.57
CA LEU A 301 4.38 -1.10 33.54
C LEU A 301 5.25 -1.47 32.32
N VAL A 302 6.50 -1.91 32.56
CA VAL A 302 7.43 -2.36 31.51
C VAL A 302 6.92 -3.62 30.80
N ASP A 303 6.20 -4.48 31.51
CA ASP A 303 5.55 -5.66 30.92
C ASP A 303 4.24 -5.35 30.19
N GLY A 304 3.84 -4.07 30.12
CA GLY A 304 2.60 -3.65 29.48
C GLY A 304 1.33 -4.02 30.26
N ARG A 305 1.45 -4.43 31.53
CA ARG A 305 0.33 -4.80 32.39
C ARG A 305 -0.15 -3.58 33.18
N TRP A 306 -0.68 -2.59 32.46
CA TRP A 306 -0.95 -1.24 32.97
C TRP A 306 -1.95 -1.18 34.13
N VAL A 307 -2.99 -2.01 34.12
CA VAL A 307 -3.97 -2.10 35.22
C VAL A 307 -3.29 -2.57 36.51
N ARG A 308 -2.39 -3.55 36.40
CA ARG A 308 -1.68 -4.08 37.56
C ARG A 308 -0.60 -3.11 38.05
N ALA A 309 0.01 -2.36 37.13
CA ALA A 309 0.88 -1.26 37.48
C ALA A 309 0.11 -0.19 38.28
N GLU A 310 -1.09 0.20 37.84
CA GLU A 310 -1.97 1.12 38.56
C GLU A 310 -2.31 0.61 39.96
N GLU A 311 -2.66 -0.67 40.11
CA GLU A 311 -2.94 -1.28 41.43
C GLU A 311 -1.75 -1.12 42.38
N TYR A 312 -0.54 -1.51 41.96
CA TYR A 312 0.66 -1.38 42.79
C TYR A 312 1.03 0.07 43.10
N TYR A 313 0.93 0.97 42.12
CA TYR A 313 1.20 2.39 42.35
C TYR A 313 0.12 3.06 43.21
N GLY A 314 -1.12 2.60 43.13
CA GLY A 314 -2.23 3.01 44.00
C GLY A 314 -2.00 2.59 45.44
N GLU A 315 -1.60 1.34 45.68
CA GLU A 315 -1.20 0.87 47.02
C GLU A 315 0.03 1.63 47.55
N ALA A 316 0.99 1.93 46.67
CA ALA A 316 2.17 2.72 47.02
C ALA A 316 1.77 4.16 47.43
N HIS A 317 0.82 4.77 46.72
CA HIS A 317 0.30 6.09 47.02
C HIS A 317 -0.54 6.11 48.31
N ASP A 318 -1.38 5.10 48.54
CA ASP A 318 -2.15 4.97 49.78
C ASP A 318 -1.22 4.85 51.00
N SER A 319 -0.07 4.18 50.82
CA SER A 319 0.96 4.01 51.86
C SER A 319 1.77 5.29 52.09
N ASP A 320 2.13 6.02 51.02
CA ASP A 320 2.78 7.32 51.08
C ASP A 320 2.24 8.28 50.00
N PRO A 321 1.25 9.14 50.34
CA PRO A 321 0.69 10.11 49.40
C PRO A 321 1.70 11.17 48.93
N GLY A 322 2.84 11.31 49.60
CA GLY A 322 3.92 12.22 49.23
C GLY A 322 4.91 11.62 48.22
N SER A 323 4.74 10.36 47.82
CA SER A 323 5.65 9.67 46.92
C SER A 323 5.49 10.15 45.48
N PHE A 324 6.53 10.83 44.97
CA PHE A 324 6.63 11.22 43.57
C PHE A 324 6.52 9.99 42.64
N GLU A 325 7.26 8.92 42.93
CA GLU A 325 7.31 7.72 42.07
C GLU A 325 5.96 7.00 42.00
N ALA A 326 5.17 7.04 43.08
CA ALA A 326 3.80 6.52 43.07
C ALA A 326 2.87 7.37 42.22
N ALA A 327 2.87 8.69 42.39
CA ALA A 327 2.04 9.60 41.61
C ALA A 327 2.41 9.59 40.11
N TYR A 328 3.70 9.63 39.79
CA TYR A 328 4.18 9.58 38.41
C TYR A 328 3.86 8.23 37.76
N GLY A 329 4.08 7.12 38.47
CA GLY A 329 3.74 5.77 38.03
C GLY A 329 2.25 5.54 37.79
N LEU A 330 1.36 6.14 38.61
CA LEU A 330 -0.08 6.18 38.36
C LEU A 330 -0.39 6.89 37.04
N GLY A 331 0.22 8.06 36.81
CA GLY A 331 0.09 8.80 35.55
C GLY A 331 0.51 7.96 34.33
N GLN A 332 1.66 7.27 34.41
CA GLN A 332 2.16 6.39 33.35
C GLN A 332 1.22 5.19 33.10
N SER A 333 0.71 4.59 34.18
CA SER A 333 -0.18 3.43 34.11
C SER A 333 -1.52 3.79 33.48
N LEU A 334 -2.10 4.93 33.88
CA LEU A 334 -3.36 5.43 33.33
C LEU A 334 -3.21 5.89 31.87
N LEU A 335 -2.08 6.50 31.52
CA LEU A 335 -1.79 6.85 30.13
C LEU A 335 -1.73 5.59 29.26
N GLY A 336 -1.11 4.51 29.77
CA GLY A 336 -1.12 3.23 29.06
C GLY A 336 -2.50 2.65 28.84
N GLN A 337 -3.41 2.87 29.80
CA GLN A 337 -4.80 2.49 29.69
C GLN A 337 -5.63 3.42 28.78
N GLY A 338 -5.01 4.46 28.19
CA GLY A 338 -5.71 5.47 27.39
C GLY A 338 -6.56 6.45 28.21
N ASP A 339 -6.44 6.46 29.53
CA ASP A 339 -7.12 7.44 30.39
C ASP A 339 -6.27 8.71 30.52
N GLU A 340 -6.21 9.48 29.44
CA GLU A 340 -5.41 10.71 29.33
C GLU A 340 -5.82 11.76 30.37
N GLY A 341 -7.10 11.79 30.76
CA GLY A 341 -7.64 12.74 31.71
C GLY A 341 -7.12 12.50 33.13
N GLU A 342 -7.20 11.27 33.61
CA GLU A 342 -6.65 10.90 34.90
C GLU A 342 -5.12 10.85 34.88
N ALA A 343 -4.50 10.42 33.76
CA ALA A 343 -3.05 10.48 33.60
C ALA A 343 -2.52 11.91 33.77
N LYS A 344 -3.17 12.89 33.12
CA LYS A 344 -2.85 14.31 33.29
C LYS A 344 -2.93 14.75 34.74
N HIS A 345 -4.00 14.38 35.45
CA HIS A 345 -4.15 14.72 36.86
C HIS A 345 -2.96 14.23 37.68
N TRP A 346 -2.56 12.97 37.51
CA TRP A 346 -1.45 12.37 38.25
C TRP A 346 -0.08 12.94 37.88
N PHE A 347 0.16 13.30 36.61
CA PHE A 347 1.38 14.03 36.24
C PHE A 347 1.43 15.44 36.86
N GLU A 348 0.31 16.16 36.91
CA GLU A 348 0.23 17.46 37.60
C GLU A 348 0.49 17.31 39.11
N GLU A 349 -0.02 16.26 39.75
CA GLU A 349 0.27 15.97 41.17
C GLU A 349 1.74 15.60 41.38
N ALA A 350 2.32 14.74 40.54
CA ALA A 350 3.74 14.40 40.61
C ALA A 350 4.64 15.65 40.52
N GLY A 351 4.34 16.56 39.59
CA GLY A 351 5.07 17.84 39.47
C GLY A 351 4.90 18.78 40.68
N LYS A 352 3.80 18.69 41.43
CA LYS A 352 3.63 19.42 42.70
C LYS A 352 4.45 18.80 43.84
N LEU A 353 4.57 17.47 43.85
CA LEU A 353 5.34 16.72 44.84
C LEU A 353 6.84 16.95 44.69
N ASP A 354 7.35 16.96 43.45
CA ASP A 354 8.73 17.37 43.15
C ASP A 354 8.83 18.38 41.99
N PRO A 355 8.81 19.69 42.29
CA PRO A 355 8.96 20.74 41.27
C PRO A 355 10.35 20.82 40.61
N ARG A 356 11.32 20.02 41.05
CA ARG A 356 12.67 19.98 40.46
C ARG A 356 12.84 18.84 39.47
N ASP A 357 11.89 17.90 39.46
CA ASP A 357 11.88 16.82 38.49
C ASP A 357 11.15 17.30 37.23
N ALA A 358 11.83 17.26 36.08
CA ALA A 358 11.27 17.69 34.82
C ALA A 358 10.47 16.59 34.09
N ARG A 359 10.50 15.33 34.56
CA ARG A 359 9.77 14.21 33.95
C ARG A 359 8.26 14.46 33.80
N PRO A 360 7.55 15.02 34.80
CA PRO A 360 6.12 15.30 34.66
C PRO A 360 5.82 16.37 33.60
N LEU A 361 6.68 17.39 33.44
CA LEU A 361 6.53 18.41 32.39
C LEU A 361 6.68 17.79 30.99
N VAL A 362 7.61 16.85 30.84
CA VAL A 362 7.77 16.07 29.60
C VAL A 362 6.53 15.21 29.33
N ALA A 363 5.97 14.55 30.34
CA ALA A 363 4.74 13.78 30.19
C ALA A 363 3.52 14.67 29.83
N LEU A 364 3.37 15.83 30.47
CA LEU A 364 2.29 16.79 30.19
C LEU A 364 2.43 17.41 28.80
N GLY A 365 3.66 17.76 28.39
CA GLY A 365 3.96 18.22 27.04
C GLY A 365 3.60 17.18 25.99
N PHE A 366 3.81 15.91 26.29
CA PHE A 366 3.43 14.80 25.43
C PHE A 366 1.92 14.61 25.29
N LEU A 367 1.15 14.72 26.38
CA LEU A 367 -0.31 14.71 26.29
C LEU A 367 -0.83 15.82 25.37
N LYS A 368 -0.28 17.04 25.51
CA LYS A 368 -0.60 18.16 24.61
C LYS A 368 -0.18 17.90 23.16
N PHE A 369 0.93 17.20 22.96
CA PHE A 369 1.40 16.82 21.64
C PHE A 369 0.44 15.82 20.96
N ILE A 370 -0.08 14.82 21.69
CA ILE A 370 -1.10 13.89 21.20
C ILE A 370 -2.40 14.63 20.87
N ASP A 371 -2.78 15.61 21.70
CA ASP A 371 -3.94 16.50 21.49
C ASP A 371 -3.81 17.45 20.28
N GLU A 372 -2.71 17.36 19.52
CA GLU A 372 -2.33 18.27 18.44
C GLU A 372 -2.13 19.75 18.88
N ASP A 373 -2.04 20.00 20.18
CA ASP A 373 -1.66 21.30 20.76
C ASP A 373 -0.13 21.46 20.76
N LEU A 374 0.42 21.68 19.56
CA LEU A 374 1.87 21.82 19.35
C LEU A 374 2.46 23.03 20.07
N ASP A 375 1.71 24.12 20.23
CA ASP A 375 2.22 25.30 20.93
C ASP A 375 2.28 25.05 22.44
N GLY A 376 1.23 24.44 23.01
CA GLY A 376 1.21 24.04 24.40
C GLY A 376 2.26 22.98 24.74
N SER A 377 2.52 22.01 23.85
CA SER A 377 3.57 21.00 24.07
C SER A 377 4.97 21.64 24.07
N ILE A 378 5.24 22.56 23.15
CA ILE A 378 6.51 23.30 23.08
C ILE A 378 6.73 24.13 24.35
N GLU A 379 5.69 24.71 24.93
CA GLU A 379 5.79 25.45 26.20
C GLU A 379 6.22 24.52 27.36
N GLU A 380 5.58 23.37 27.52
CA GLU A 380 5.92 22.40 28.57
C GLU A 380 7.34 21.86 28.40
N PHE A 381 7.74 21.49 27.18
CA PHE A 381 9.08 20.97 26.95
C PHE A 381 10.17 22.05 27.16
N LYS A 382 9.89 23.33 26.85
CA LYS A 382 10.80 24.44 27.19
C LYS A 382 10.96 24.59 28.69
N GLU A 383 9.86 24.50 29.43
CA GLU A 383 9.90 24.54 30.89
C GLU A 383 10.71 23.36 31.43
N ALA A 384 10.49 22.14 30.90
CA ALA A 384 11.28 20.97 31.23
C ALA A 384 12.79 21.20 31.03
N THR A 385 13.21 21.76 29.88
CA THR A 385 14.63 22.09 29.65
C THR A 385 15.17 23.21 30.53
N SER A 386 14.30 24.04 31.10
CA SER A 386 14.68 25.10 32.03
C SER A 386 14.85 24.56 33.46
N VAL A 387 14.04 23.58 33.84
CA VAL A 387 14.12 22.85 35.12
C VAL A 387 15.32 21.90 35.13
N ASP A 388 15.48 21.10 34.07
CA ASP A 388 16.63 20.22 33.86
C ASP A 388 17.28 20.46 32.48
N PRO A 389 18.35 21.26 32.42
CA PRO A 389 19.10 21.51 31.19
C PRO A 389 19.87 20.31 30.64
N SER A 390 19.92 19.18 31.36
CA SER A 390 20.59 17.93 30.94
C SER A 390 19.62 16.85 30.45
N LEU A 391 18.31 17.11 30.50
CA LEU A 391 17.29 16.14 30.09
C LEU A 391 17.22 16.02 28.57
N VAL A 392 17.92 15.03 28.01
CA VAL A 392 18.01 14.73 26.56
C VAL A 392 16.62 14.66 25.91
N ARG A 393 15.70 13.91 26.52
CA ARG A 393 14.34 13.69 26.00
C ARG A 393 13.54 14.98 25.84
N ALA A 394 13.74 15.98 26.70
CA ALA A 394 13.03 17.26 26.58
C ALA A 394 13.49 18.03 25.32
N TYR A 395 14.78 18.02 25.00
CA TYR A 395 15.31 18.62 23.77
C TYR A 395 14.88 17.86 22.52
N GLN A 396 14.85 16.53 22.58
CA GLN A 396 14.33 15.68 21.52
C GLN A 396 12.86 16.00 21.23
N ALA A 397 12.02 16.06 22.27
CA ALA A 397 10.60 16.39 22.16
C ALA A 397 10.36 17.78 21.58
N LEU A 398 11.16 18.77 22.00
CA LEU A 398 11.17 20.11 21.42
C LEU A 398 11.49 20.06 19.93
N GLY A 399 12.53 19.32 19.56
CA GLY A 399 12.95 19.13 18.18
C GLY A 399 11.83 18.62 17.28
N ILE A 400 11.18 17.53 17.70
CA ILE A 400 10.07 16.91 16.98
C ILE A 400 8.87 17.88 16.90
N SER A 401 8.52 18.54 18.01
CA SER A 401 7.38 19.47 18.05
C SER A 401 7.60 20.70 17.18
N TYR A 402 8.81 21.26 17.16
CA TYR A 402 9.16 22.34 16.24
C TYR A 402 9.12 21.90 14.78
N SER A 403 9.59 20.68 14.48
CA SER A 403 9.57 20.13 13.12
C SER A 403 8.13 20.05 12.59
N LEU A 404 7.21 19.45 13.37
CA LEU A 404 5.80 19.33 12.99
C LEU A 404 5.08 20.67 12.88
N ARG A 405 5.51 21.69 13.64
CA ARG A 405 5.03 23.06 13.51
C ARG A 405 5.62 23.80 12.30
N GLY A 406 6.59 23.21 11.59
CA GLY A 406 7.29 23.81 10.44
C GLY A 406 8.44 24.74 10.81
N ASP A 407 8.87 24.77 12.07
CA ASP A 407 9.98 25.60 12.57
C ASP A 407 11.30 24.82 12.51
N ALA A 408 11.76 24.57 11.29
CA ALA A 408 12.86 23.67 11.00
C ALA A 408 14.21 24.10 11.63
N GLU A 409 14.45 25.40 11.78
CA GLU A 409 15.68 25.94 12.38
C GLU A 409 15.77 25.59 13.87
N ARG A 410 14.68 25.81 14.62
CA ARG A 410 14.63 25.47 16.05
C ARG A 410 14.56 23.97 16.30
N ALA A 411 13.94 23.23 15.38
CA ALA A 411 13.94 21.78 15.40
C ALA A 411 15.38 21.23 15.37
N GLU A 412 16.17 21.69 14.40
CA GLU A 412 17.57 21.30 14.24
C GLU A 412 18.42 21.70 15.46
N GLU A 413 18.26 22.92 15.98
CA GLU A 413 18.97 23.38 17.19
C GLU A 413 18.69 22.47 18.40
N SER A 414 17.41 22.14 18.63
CA SER A 414 16.99 21.32 19.77
C SER A 414 17.50 19.88 19.66
N LEU A 415 17.40 19.27 18.47
CA LEU A 415 17.90 17.91 18.23
C LEU A 415 19.42 17.82 18.35
N LYS A 416 20.16 18.81 17.83
CA LYS A 416 21.61 18.89 18.03
C LYS A 416 21.96 19.05 19.51
N LYS A 417 21.14 19.78 20.27
CA LYS A 417 21.35 19.92 21.72
C LYS A 417 21.15 18.60 22.47
N ALA A 418 20.16 17.80 22.10
CA ALA A 418 19.99 16.44 22.62
C ALA A 418 21.25 15.59 22.34
N LEU A 419 21.75 15.63 21.10
CA LEU A 419 22.95 14.88 20.69
C LEU A 419 24.27 15.39 21.29
N GLU A 420 24.34 16.66 21.70
CA GLU A 420 25.46 17.20 22.49
C GLU A 420 25.48 16.63 23.92
N LEU A 421 24.31 16.39 24.50
CA LEU A 421 24.14 15.85 25.84
C LEU A 421 24.37 14.33 25.84
N ASP A 422 23.82 13.63 24.85
CA ASP A 422 24.04 12.20 24.62
C ASP A 422 24.20 11.91 23.13
N SER A 423 25.44 11.60 22.72
CA SER A 423 25.74 11.30 21.31
C SER A 423 25.26 9.90 20.87
N ALA A 424 24.87 9.05 21.82
CA ALA A 424 24.30 7.73 21.57
C ALA A 424 22.75 7.73 21.61
N ASP A 425 22.10 8.90 21.68
CA ASP A 425 20.65 9.01 21.53
C ASP A 425 20.23 8.83 20.06
N TYR A 426 20.07 7.57 19.66
CA TYR A 426 19.68 7.17 18.31
C TYR A 426 18.29 7.67 17.91
N SER A 427 17.41 7.93 18.88
CA SER A 427 16.08 8.50 18.64
C SER A 427 16.19 9.96 18.15
N SER A 428 17.11 10.76 18.70
CA SER A 428 17.43 12.09 18.18
C SER A 428 18.12 12.06 16.81
N TRP A 429 18.99 11.08 16.56
CA TRP A 429 19.57 10.87 15.22
C TRP A 429 18.48 10.56 14.18
N ASN A 430 17.49 9.74 14.53
CA ASN A 430 16.36 9.43 13.66
C ASN A 430 15.53 10.69 13.33
N ALA A 431 15.19 11.47 14.36
CA ALA A 431 14.41 12.70 14.22
C ALA A 431 15.16 13.74 13.37
N LEU A 432 16.47 13.88 13.56
CA LEU A 432 17.31 14.80 12.79
C LEU A 432 17.46 14.36 11.33
N GLY A 433 17.64 13.05 11.10
CA GLY A 433 17.68 12.48 9.75
C GLY A 433 16.38 12.71 8.99
N THR A 434 15.24 12.55 9.66
CA THR A 434 13.91 12.82 9.11
C THR A 434 13.74 14.30 8.76
N LEU A 435 14.11 15.20 9.66
CA LEU A 435 14.09 16.64 9.41
C LEU A 435 14.93 17.03 8.17
N TYR A 436 16.10 16.42 8.01
CA TYR A 436 16.95 16.66 6.83
C TYR A 436 16.37 16.06 5.55
N MET A 437 15.72 14.89 5.63
CA MET A 437 15.01 14.29 4.49
C MET A 437 13.89 15.22 3.99
N ASP A 438 13.09 15.78 4.90
CA ASP A 438 12.00 16.72 4.58
C ASP A 438 12.50 18.02 3.95
N GLN A 439 13.73 18.43 4.27
CA GLN A 439 14.41 19.58 3.66
C GLN A 439 15.07 19.27 2.31
N GLY A 440 15.08 17.99 1.89
CA GLY A 440 15.81 17.52 0.70
C GLY A 440 17.33 17.46 0.88
N LYS A 441 17.84 17.53 2.12
CA LYS A 441 19.26 17.38 2.47
C LYS A 441 19.60 15.89 2.61
N LEU A 442 19.64 15.20 1.47
CA LEU A 442 19.70 13.73 1.43
C LEU A 442 21.01 13.18 2.02
N GLU A 443 22.14 13.84 1.79
CA GLU A 443 23.44 13.42 2.33
C GLU A 443 23.51 13.52 3.86
N GLU A 444 23.06 14.64 4.44
CA GLU A 444 22.98 14.81 5.88
C GLU A 444 21.98 13.85 6.52
N SER A 445 20.83 13.62 5.88
CA SER A 445 19.82 12.65 6.30
C SER A 445 20.40 11.24 6.38
N MET A 446 21.06 10.78 5.32
CA MET A 446 21.73 9.49 5.27
C MET A 446 22.79 9.35 6.36
N SER A 447 23.59 10.40 6.62
CA SER A 447 24.58 10.39 7.68
C SER A 447 23.98 10.19 9.07
N CYS A 448 22.78 10.74 9.31
CA CYS A 448 22.05 10.60 10.57
C CYS A 448 21.48 9.18 10.70
N PHE A 449 20.78 8.67 9.68
CA PHE A 449 20.19 7.33 9.74
C PHE A 449 21.24 6.22 9.87
N LYS A 450 22.44 6.42 9.32
CA LYS A 450 23.56 5.48 9.50
C LYS A 450 24.02 5.35 10.96
N GLN A 451 23.80 6.36 11.80
CA GLN A 451 24.15 6.24 13.22
C GLN A 451 23.33 5.16 13.93
N LEU A 452 22.08 4.92 13.51
CA LEU A 452 21.17 3.94 14.12
C LEU A 452 21.68 2.50 14.01
N GLU A 453 22.60 2.19 13.09
CA GLU A 453 23.28 0.89 13.03
C GLU A 453 24.01 0.54 14.34
N GLY A 454 24.42 1.55 15.10
CA GLY A 454 25.08 1.40 16.40
C GLY A 454 24.14 1.08 17.56
N SER A 455 22.82 1.23 17.41
CA SER A 455 21.86 1.03 18.49
C SER A 455 21.77 -0.43 18.93
N ASP A 456 21.78 -0.73 20.23
CA ASP A 456 21.52 -2.09 20.70
C ASP A 456 20.04 -2.51 20.54
N ASP A 457 19.14 -1.56 20.27
CA ASP A 457 17.75 -1.83 19.95
C ASP A 457 17.56 -2.18 18.46
N ASN A 458 17.14 -3.42 18.21
CA ASN A 458 16.84 -3.91 16.86
C ASN A 458 15.69 -3.14 16.18
N ASN A 459 14.79 -2.51 16.95
CA ASN A 459 13.75 -1.63 16.40
C ASN A 459 14.35 -0.37 15.79
N LEU A 460 15.18 0.33 16.55
CA LEU A 460 15.89 1.51 16.07
C LEU A 460 16.82 1.17 14.89
N LYS A 461 17.52 0.04 14.93
CA LYS A 461 18.31 -0.45 13.78
C LYS A 461 17.45 -0.67 12.52
N SER A 462 16.30 -1.32 12.67
CA SER A 462 15.36 -1.59 11.58
C SER A 462 14.83 -0.29 10.97
N ILE A 463 14.42 0.68 11.79
CA ILE A 463 14.01 2.02 11.35
C ILE A 463 15.15 2.72 10.60
N GLY A 464 16.39 2.61 11.09
CA GLY A 464 17.57 3.15 10.42
C GLY A 464 17.76 2.59 9.01
N TYR A 465 17.68 1.27 8.84
CA TYR A 465 17.78 0.64 7.53
C TYR A 465 16.61 0.98 6.59
N GLN A 466 15.40 1.08 7.12
CA GLN A 466 14.23 1.52 6.36
C GLN A 466 14.45 2.95 5.83
N ASN A 467 14.79 3.89 6.70
CA ASN A 467 14.95 5.29 6.33
C ASN A 467 16.16 5.51 5.39
N LEU A 468 17.27 4.78 5.61
CA LEU A 468 18.38 4.74 4.65
C LEU A 468 17.92 4.24 3.28
N GLY A 469 17.15 3.16 3.24
CA GLY A 469 16.62 2.61 1.99
C GLY A 469 15.72 3.59 1.25
N MET A 470 14.89 4.36 1.97
CA MET A 470 14.07 5.42 1.37
C MET A 470 14.91 6.53 0.75
N VAL A 471 15.94 7.02 1.46
CA VAL A 471 16.85 8.06 0.93
C VAL A 471 17.61 7.55 -0.30
N GLN A 472 18.09 6.30 -0.27
CA GLN A 472 18.77 5.66 -1.39
C GLN A 472 17.85 5.47 -2.60
N MET A 473 16.60 5.07 -2.37
CA MET A 473 15.59 4.98 -3.43
C MET A 473 15.35 6.35 -4.08
N ALA A 474 15.25 7.42 -3.29
CA ALA A 474 15.11 8.79 -3.80
C ALA A 474 16.34 9.26 -4.61
N GLN A 475 17.54 8.76 -4.32
CA GLN A 475 18.76 9.01 -5.10
C GLN A 475 18.89 8.12 -6.34
N GLY A 476 18.00 7.15 -6.53
CA GLY A 476 18.07 6.16 -7.62
C GLY A 476 19.05 5.00 -7.35
N GLU A 477 19.57 4.89 -6.13
CA GLU A 477 20.44 3.80 -5.66
C GLU A 477 19.60 2.57 -5.28
N LEU A 478 18.90 2.00 -6.27
CA LEU A 478 17.88 0.97 -6.06
C LEU A 478 18.43 -0.33 -5.45
N ALA A 479 19.70 -0.67 -5.72
CA ALA A 479 20.32 -1.89 -5.20
C ALA A 479 20.63 -1.77 -3.70
N GLU A 480 21.11 -0.60 -3.28
CA GLU A 480 21.37 -0.25 -1.89
C GLU A 480 20.06 -0.14 -1.12
N ALA A 481 19.03 0.50 -1.71
CA ALA A 481 17.70 0.58 -1.12
C ALA A 481 17.10 -0.82 -0.86
N LEU A 482 17.19 -1.72 -1.85
CA LEU A 482 16.77 -3.11 -1.71
C LEU A 482 17.51 -3.82 -0.56
N ALA A 483 18.82 -3.61 -0.43
CA ALA A 483 19.61 -4.21 0.64
C ALA A 483 19.22 -3.68 2.03
N GLY A 484 18.99 -2.36 2.14
CA GLY A 484 18.52 -1.71 3.36
C GLY A 484 17.17 -2.27 3.82
N PHE A 485 16.17 -2.30 2.93
CA PHE A 485 14.85 -2.83 3.26
C PHE A 485 14.86 -4.30 3.66
N ASN A 486 15.60 -5.15 2.95
CA ASN A 486 15.75 -6.57 3.35
C ASN A 486 16.37 -6.72 4.74
N ARG A 487 17.37 -5.89 5.07
CA ARG A 487 18.00 -5.91 6.40
C ARG A 487 17.06 -5.43 7.51
N SER A 488 16.14 -4.52 7.19
CA SER A 488 15.05 -4.15 8.09
C SER A 488 14.12 -5.35 8.36
N LEU A 489 13.69 -6.06 7.32
CA LEU A 489 12.86 -7.27 7.46
C LEU A 489 13.58 -8.41 8.21
N GLU A 490 14.90 -8.56 8.05
CA GLU A 490 15.69 -9.53 8.82
C GLU A 490 15.66 -9.27 10.34
N LEU A 491 15.52 -8.01 10.76
CA LEU A 491 15.54 -7.61 12.17
C LEU A 491 14.17 -7.74 12.85
N LYS A 492 13.09 -7.43 12.13
CA LYS A 492 11.75 -7.28 12.70
C LYS A 492 10.68 -8.20 12.09
N GLY A 493 11.04 -8.97 11.06
CA GLY A 493 10.08 -9.73 10.27
C GLY A 493 9.28 -8.82 9.35
N ASP A 494 8.16 -9.33 8.84
CA ASP A 494 7.32 -8.61 7.89
C ASP A 494 6.77 -7.30 8.48
N ASN A 495 6.97 -6.21 7.75
CA ASN A 495 6.50 -4.86 8.09
C ASN A 495 5.88 -4.23 6.84
N VAL A 496 4.63 -3.78 6.95
CA VAL A 496 3.85 -3.25 5.81
C VAL A 496 4.57 -2.12 5.11
N ALA A 497 5.03 -1.08 5.84
CA ALA A 497 5.72 0.06 5.24
C ALA A 497 7.01 -0.34 4.52
N VAL A 498 7.74 -1.35 5.01
CA VAL A 498 8.95 -1.85 4.35
C VAL A 498 8.60 -2.67 3.09
N LEU A 499 7.53 -3.46 3.13
CA LEU A 499 7.03 -4.23 1.99
C LEU A 499 6.49 -3.33 0.87
N GLU A 500 5.76 -2.27 1.22
CA GLU A 500 5.31 -1.23 0.29
C GLU A 500 6.51 -0.58 -0.41
N ASN A 501 7.51 -0.14 0.36
CA ASN A 501 8.73 0.43 -0.20
C ASN A 501 9.53 -0.55 -1.07
N LEU A 502 9.60 -1.83 -0.71
CA LEU A 502 10.19 -2.87 -1.55
C LEU A 502 9.45 -3.04 -2.87
N GLY A 503 8.10 -3.03 -2.82
CA GLY A 503 7.28 -3.06 -4.02
C GLY A 503 7.62 -1.93 -4.98
N TRP A 504 7.77 -0.71 -4.47
CA TRP A 504 8.21 0.44 -5.26
C TRP A 504 9.62 0.30 -5.83
N VAL A 505 10.58 -0.18 -5.04
CA VAL A 505 11.95 -0.47 -5.55
C VAL A 505 11.89 -1.48 -6.70
N PHE A 506 11.03 -2.49 -6.61
CA PHE A 506 10.85 -3.47 -7.69
C PHE A 506 10.19 -2.86 -8.93
N LEU A 507 9.15 -2.02 -8.80
CA LEU A 507 8.56 -1.32 -9.95
C LEU A 507 9.58 -0.40 -10.65
N LEU A 508 10.34 0.38 -9.88
CA LEU A 508 11.41 1.23 -10.42
C LEU A 508 12.55 0.44 -11.07
N SER A 509 12.70 -0.82 -10.69
CA SER A 509 13.67 -1.76 -11.26
C SER A 509 13.12 -2.58 -12.44
N ASP A 510 11.93 -2.24 -12.97
CA ASP A 510 11.23 -2.98 -14.04
C ASP A 510 10.95 -4.45 -13.67
N LYS A 511 10.56 -4.69 -12.41
CA LYS A 511 10.25 -6.02 -11.84
C LYS A 511 8.84 -6.08 -11.26
N PRO A 512 7.79 -5.98 -12.10
CA PRO A 512 6.42 -5.86 -11.61
C PRO A 512 5.89 -7.13 -10.92
N ARG A 513 6.43 -8.32 -11.22
CA ARG A 513 6.04 -9.58 -10.55
C ARG A 513 6.49 -9.61 -9.09
N GLU A 514 7.73 -9.21 -8.84
CA GLU A 514 8.29 -9.08 -7.50
C GLU A 514 7.56 -7.98 -6.71
N ALA A 515 7.20 -6.89 -7.37
CA ALA A 515 6.37 -5.84 -6.76
C ALA A 515 4.99 -6.37 -6.33
N VAL A 516 4.28 -7.11 -7.20
CA VAL A 516 3.01 -7.77 -6.83
C VAL A 516 3.20 -8.65 -5.61
N SER A 517 4.30 -9.42 -5.50
CA SER A 517 4.55 -10.26 -4.33
C SER A 517 4.73 -9.44 -3.05
N ALA A 518 5.46 -8.33 -3.10
CA ALA A 518 5.69 -7.47 -1.95
C ALA A 518 4.39 -6.76 -1.50
N PHE A 519 3.66 -6.14 -2.43
CA PHE A 519 2.39 -5.48 -2.13
C PHE A 519 1.29 -6.46 -1.72
N SER A 520 1.24 -7.66 -2.29
CA SER A 520 0.30 -8.70 -1.84
C SER A 520 0.58 -9.09 -0.39
N ARG A 521 1.85 -9.20 0.00
CA ARG A 521 2.22 -9.46 1.40
C ARG A 521 1.83 -8.30 2.32
N ALA A 522 1.96 -7.06 1.86
CA ALA A 522 1.49 -5.88 2.59
C ALA A 522 -0.04 -5.92 2.81
N VAL A 523 -0.81 -6.23 1.76
CA VAL A 523 -2.26 -6.41 1.81
C VAL A 523 -2.68 -7.59 2.69
N GLU A 524 -1.91 -8.68 2.72
CA GLU A 524 -2.17 -9.82 3.62
C GLU A 524 -2.04 -9.44 5.09
N LEU A 525 -1.08 -8.57 5.42
CA LEU A 525 -0.83 -8.11 6.79
C LEU A 525 -1.85 -7.05 7.23
N GLU A 526 -2.20 -6.13 6.33
CA GLU A 526 -3.19 -5.08 6.58
C GLU A 526 -4.24 -5.07 5.45
N PRO A 527 -5.28 -5.95 5.52
CA PRO A 527 -6.29 -6.06 4.46
C PRO A 527 -7.13 -4.81 4.22
N ASP A 528 -7.20 -3.92 5.20
CA ASP A 528 -7.94 -2.66 5.14
C ASP A 528 -7.04 -1.44 4.86
N ASN A 529 -5.74 -1.65 4.60
CA ASN A 529 -4.84 -0.60 4.12
C ASN A 529 -5.12 -0.32 2.63
N TRP A 530 -5.92 0.72 2.38
CA TRP A 530 -6.28 1.14 1.04
C TRP A 530 -5.08 1.52 0.16
N LEU A 531 -3.99 2.02 0.75
CA LEU A 531 -2.79 2.41 0.01
C LEU A 531 -2.09 1.16 -0.54
N ALA A 532 -1.95 0.11 0.25
CA ALA A 532 -1.38 -1.16 -0.21
C ALA A 532 -2.21 -1.77 -1.37
N HIS A 533 -3.55 -1.65 -1.34
CA HIS A 533 -4.41 -2.06 -2.46
C HIS A 533 -4.21 -1.21 -3.72
N GLU A 534 -4.05 0.10 -3.56
CA GLU A 534 -3.75 1.01 -4.66
C GLU A 534 -2.40 0.70 -5.32
N GLU A 535 -1.36 0.49 -4.51
CA GLU A 535 -0.02 0.13 -4.97
C GLU A 535 0.00 -1.24 -5.67
N LEU A 536 -0.75 -2.21 -5.12
CA LEU A 536 -0.94 -3.52 -5.75
C LEU A 536 -1.67 -3.41 -7.10
N ALA A 537 -2.69 -2.54 -7.20
CA ALA A 537 -3.37 -2.29 -8.45
C ALA A 537 -2.42 -1.77 -9.53
N HIS A 538 -1.52 -0.87 -9.15
CA HIS A 538 -0.51 -0.34 -10.05
C HIS A 538 0.48 -1.42 -10.52
N ALA A 539 0.94 -2.28 -9.60
CA ALA A 539 1.83 -3.39 -9.97
C ALA A 539 1.17 -4.38 -10.95
N TYR A 540 -0.12 -4.69 -10.77
CA TYR A 540 -0.89 -5.48 -11.73
C TYR A 540 -1.08 -4.77 -13.07
N TRP A 541 -1.32 -3.46 -13.06
CA TRP A 541 -1.44 -2.66 -14.27
C TRP A 541 -0.16 -2.72 -15.11
N MET A 542 1.02 -2.60 -14.49
CA MET A 542 2.32 -2.76 -15.17
C MET A 542 2.55 -4.19 -15.70
N MET A 543 1.90 -5.20 -15.13
CA MET A 543 1.90 -6.57 -15.67
C MET A 543 0.91 -6.78 -16.82
N ALA A 544 0.13 -5.75 -17.19
CA ALA A 544 -1.04 -5.84 -18.06
C ALA A 544 -2.15 -6.79 -17.55
N ASP A 545 -2.18 -7.05 -16.24
CA ASP A 545 -3.22 -7.87 -15.59
C ASP A 545 -4.39 -6.97 -15.15
N MET A 546 -5.19 -6.56 -16.12
CA MET A 546 -6.27 -5.58 -15.91
C MET A 546 -7.40 -6.10 -15.00
N GLU A 547 -7.58 -7.42 -14.90
CA GLU A 547 -8.60 -8.02 -14.03
C GLU A 547 -8.23 -7.81 -12.56
N ASN A 548 -6.99 -8.16 -12.18
CA ASN A 548 -6.51 -7.99 -10.81
C ASN A 548 -6.23 -6.52 -10.48
N ALA A 549 -5.74 -5.73 -11.44
CA ALA A 549 -5.56 -4.29 -11.26
C ALA A 549 -6.90 -3.62 -10.89
N ARG A 550 -7.98 -3.95 -11.61
CA ARG A 550 -9.32 -3.40 -11.35
C ARG A 550 -9.82 -3.80 -9.96
N ALA A 551 -9.64 -5.07 -9.58
CA ALA A 551 -10.09 -5.57 -8.28
C ALA A 551 -9.41 -4.83 -7.13
N SER A 552 -8.09 -4.67 -7.19
CA SER A 552 -7.33 -3.97 -6.16
C SER A 552 -7.64 -2.47 -6.13
N ALA A 553 -7.75 -1.81 -7.29
CA ALA A 553 -8.11 -0.39 -7.36
C ALA A 553 -9.54 -0.13 -6.81
N GLN A 554 -10.48 -1.01 -7.11
CA GLN A 554 -11.84 -0.94 -6.57
C GLN A 554 -11.83 -1.08 -5.04
N ARG A 555 -11.01 -1.99 -4.51
CA ARG A 555 -10.89 -2.18 -3.06
C ARG A 555 -10.28 -0.97 -2.37
N ALA A 556 -9.29 -0.31 -2.99
CA ALA A 556 -8.73 0.95 -2.49
C ALA A 556 -9.82 2.04 -2.35
N VAL A 557 -10.65 2.23 -3.38
CA VAL A 557 -11.77 3.18 -3.37
C VAL A 557 -12.84 2.80 -2.33
N GLU A 558 -13.16 1.52 -2.16
CA GLU A 558 -14.11 1.06 -1.14
C GLU A 558 -13.63 1.38 0.29
N LEU A 559 -12.33 1.21 0.53
CA LEU A 559 -11.70 1.46 1.83
C LEU A 559 -11.52 2.95 2.12
N ASN A 560 -11.25 3.76 1.10
CA ASN A 560 -11.13 5.21 1.23
C ASN A 560 -11.81 5.97 0.07
N PRO A 561 -13.14 6.17 0.15
CA PRO A 561 -13.93 6.76 -0.94
C PRO A 561 -13.73 8.27 -1.13
N ASN A 562 -12.91 8.92 -0.30
CA ASN A 562 -12.60 10.34 -0.44
C ASN A 562 -11.17 10.56 -0.95
N ASP A 563 -10.44 9.50 -1.27
CA ASP A 563 -9.10 9.63 -1.86
C ASP A 563 -9.17 9.82 -3.36
N TRP A 564 -8.80 11.01 -3.81
CA TRP A 564 -8.82 11.37 -5.22
C TRP A 564 -7.90 10.51 -6.08
N PHE A 565 -6.79 10.01 -5.52
CA PHE A 565 -5.78 9.28 -6.28
C PHE A 565 -6.20 7.81 -6.46
N SER A 566 -6.86 7.21 -5.47
CA SER A 566 -7.47 5.88 -5.65
C SER A 566 -8.54 5.89 -6.76
N HIS A 567 -9.35 6.95 -6.84
CA HIS A 567 -10.28 7.16 -7.96
C HIS A 567 -9.57 7.35 -9.31
N LEU A 568 -8.43 8.05 -9.33
CA LEU A 568 -7.60 8.18 -10.53
C LEU A 568 -7.11 6.80 -11.00
N VAL A 569 -6.51 6.01 -10.11
CA VAL A 569 -5.98 4.67 -10.43
C VAL A 569 -7.08 3.75 -10.95
N LEU A 570 -8.25 3.74 -10.31
CA LEU A 570 -9.39 2.97 -10.80
C LEU A 570 -9.87 3.45 -12.18
N GLY A 571 -10.01 4.76 -12.37
CA GLY A 571 -10.41 5.34 -13.66
C GLY A 571 -9.47 4.99 -14.80
N LEU A 572 -8.15 5.06 -14.57
CA LEU A 572 -7.14 4.66 -15.55
C LEU A 572 -7.15 3.15 -15.83
N THR A 573 -7.38 2.34 -14.81
CA THR A 573 -7.48 0.89 -14.95
C THR A 573 -8.72 0.47 -15.76
N LEU A 574 -9.87 1.12 -15.52
CA LEU A 574 -11.09 0.92 -16.28
C LEU A 574 -10.91 1.30 -17.74
N LEU A 575 -10.24 2.42 -18.00
CA LEU A 575 -9.92 2.89 -19.34
C LEU A 575 -9.07 1.88 -20.10
N ALA A 576 -7.99 1.38 -19.48
CA ALA A 576 -7.13 0.35 -20.05
C ALA A 576 -7.88 -0.98 -20.28
N GLY A 577 -8.89 -1.27 -19.46
CA GLY A 577 -9.81 -2.41 -19.64
C GLY A 577 -10.91 -2.20 -20.70
N GLY A 578 -10.99 -1.01 -21.33
CA GLY A 578 -11.99 -0.66 -22.34
C GLY A 578 -13.33 -0.15 -21.80
N ASP A 579 -13.45 0.10 -20.50
CA ASP A 579 -14.65 0.63 -19.84
C ASP A 579 -14.58 2.17 -19.76
N ALA A 580 -14.79 2.84 -20.89
CA ALA A 580 -14.70 4.30 -21.00
C ALA A 580 -15.74 5.03 -20.14
N ALA A 581 -16.96 4.51 -20.05
CA ALA A 581 -18.02 5.06 -19.23
C ALA A 581 -17.67 5.03 -17.73
N GLY A 582 -17.21 3.88 -17.22
CA GLY A 582 -16.77 3.73 -15.84
C GLY A 582 -15.54 4.59 -15.54
N SER A 583 -14.57 4.63 -16.47
CA SER A 583 -13.40 5.51 -16.35
C SER A 583 -13.81 6.98 -16.18
N LEU A 584 -14.75 7.45 -17.00
CA LEU A 584 -15.22 8.83 -16.96
C LEU A 584 -15.89 9.19 -15.62
N GLU A 585 -16.60 8.25 -15.00
CA GLU A 585 -17.19 8.45 -13.67
C GLU A 585 -16.11 8.62 -12.60
N GLU A 586 -15.17 7.69 -12.55
CA GLU A 586 -14.09 7.68 -11.55
C GLU A 586 -13.13 8.85 -11.70
N LEU A 587 -12.71 9.19 -12.93
CA LEU A 587 -11.83 10.33 -13.18
C LEU A 587 -12.50 11.69 -12.86
N ARG A 588 -13.83 11.78 -12.95
CA ARG A 588 -14.57 12.97 -12.50
C ARG A 588 -14.58 13.08 -10.98
N LEU A 589 -14.77 11.98 -10.26
CA LEU A 589 -14.69 11.95 -8.80
C LEU A 589 -13.28 12.30 -8.33
N ALA A 590 -12.25 11.73 -8.96
CA ALA A 590 -10.85 12.10 -8.71
C ALA A 590 -10.64 13.62 -8.83
N ARG A 591 -11.18 14.24 -9.89
CA ARG A 591 -11.11 15.70 -10.07
C ARG A 591 -11.83 16.49 -8.98
N GLU A 592 -13.01 16.03 -8.56
CA GLU A 592 -13.83 16.71 -7.56
C GLU A 592 -13.21 16.65 -6.16
N LEU A 593 -12.53 15.54 -5.85
CA LEU A 593 -11.87 15.29 -4.57
C LEU A 593 -10.46 15.86 -4.49
N ALA A 594 -9.82 16.17 -5.63
CA ALA A 594 -8.47 16.66 -5.67
C ALA A 594 -8.31 17.99 -4.88
N PRO A 595 -7.27 18.13 -4.03
CA PRO A 595 -6.99 19.40 -3.34
C PRO A 595 -6.78 20.55 -4.34
N GLU A 596 -7.30 21.77 -4.06
CA GLU A 596 -7.29 22.90 -4.99
C GLU A 596 -5.86 23.35 -5.43
N LYS A 597 -5.33 22.70 -6.48
CA LYS A 597 -4.63 23.28 -7.64
C LYS A 597 -4.18 22.16 -8.58
N ASN A 598 -4.95 22.03 -9.65
CA ASN A 598 -4.72 21.37 -10.93
C ASN A 598 -4.35 19.89 -10.89
N LEU A 599 -5.30 19.08 -11.38
CA LEU A 599 -4.95 17.93 -12.20
C LEU A 599 -3.80 18.30 -13.15
N SER A 600 -2.79 17.44 -13.18
CA SER A 600 -1.66 17.47 -14.10
C SER A 600 -2.15 17.34 -15.55
N ALA A 601 -1.24 17.60 -16.49
CA ALA A 601 -1.59 17.47 -17.91
C ALA A 601 -2.08 16.04 -18.26
N PRO A 602 -1.47 14.96 -17.74
CA PRO A 602 -1.97 13.61 -18.00
C PRO A 602 -3.34 13.29 -17.44
N GLU A 603 -3.72 13.79 -16.26
CA GLU A 603 -5.10 13.55 -15.79
C GLU A 603 -6.14 14.26 -16.66
N HIS A 604 -5.84 15.49 -17.11
CA HIS A 604 -6.69 16.17 -18.11
C HIS A 604 -6.72 15.41 -19.44
N PHE A 605 -5.61 14.82 -19.85
CA PHE A 605 -5.54 13.99 -21.06
C PHE A 605 -6.42 12.74 -20.94
N PHE A 606 -6.30 11.96 -19.88
CA PHE A 606 -7.10 10.74 -19.72
C PHE A 606 -8.60 11.02 -19.56
N LEU A 607 -8.96 12.14 -18.93
CA LEU A 607 -10.34 12.64 -18.94
C LEU A 607 -10.80 12.96 -20.36
N GLY A 608 -9.99 13.68 -21.13
CA GLY A 608 -10.27 14.00 -22.53
C GLY A 608 -10.44 12.76 -23.40
N TYR A 609 -9.56 11.78 -23.24
CA TYR A 609 -9.60 10.51 -23.96
C TYR A 609 -10.82 9.67 -23.59
N SER A 610 -11.22 9.65 -22.31
CA SER A 610 -12.45 8.99 -21.89
C SER A 610 -13.69 9.65 -22.50
N TYR A 611 -13.71 10.99 -22.60
CA TYR A 611 -14.77 11.71 -23.32
C TYR A 611 -14.80 11.41 -24.82
N GLU A 612 -13.63 11.29 -25.45
CA GLU A 612 -13.50 10.98 -26.87
C GLU A 612 -14.07 9.59 -27.20
N LEU A 613 -13.73 8.57 -26.41
CA LEU A 613 -14.26 7.21 -26.55
C LEU A 613 -15.78 7.13 -26.35
N GLU A 614 -16.34 7.94 -25.45
CA GLU A 614 -17.78 8.07 -25.26
C GLU A 614 -18.48 8.92 -26.35
N GLY A 615 -17.71 9.47 -27.31
CA GLY A 615 -18.21 10.29 -28.42
C GLY A 615 -18.52 11.74 -28.05
N ASN A 616 -18.16 12.19 -26.85
CA ASN A 616 -18.33 13.59 -26.42
C ASN A 616 -17.12 14.44 -26.82
N LEU A 617 -16.98 14.63 -28.13
CA LEU A 617 -15.84 15.30 -28.76
C LEU A 617 -15.60 16.72 -28.25
N GLN A 618 -16.64 17.48 -27.91
CA GLN A 618 -16.46 18.85 -27.40
C GLN A 618 -15.89 18.85 -25.98
N ALA A 619 -16.33 17.95 -25.11
CA ALA A 619 -15.75 17.81 -23.77
C ALA A 619 -14.32 17.27 -23.82
N ALA A 620 -14.04 16.35 -24.75
CA ALA A 620 -12.68 15.85 -25.00
C ALA A 620 -11.74 16.99 -25.39
N LEU A 621 -12.14 17.83 -26.36
CA LEU A 621 -11.39 19.00 -26.80
C LEU A 621 -11.11 19.98 -25.65
N ASP A 622 -12.09 20.23 -24.78
CA ASP A 622 -11.93 21.15 -23.65
C ASP A 622 -10.93 20.62 -22.61
N GLU A 623 -10.92 19.31 -22.34
CA GLU A 623 -9.96 18.70 -21.41
C GLU A 623 -8.54 18.59 -22.03
N TYR A 624 -8.41 18.21 -23.31
CA TYR A 624 -7.11 18.22 -23.98
C TYR A 624 -6.46 19.60 -24.04
N ARG A 625 -7.25 20.66 -24.20
CA ARG A 625 -6.74 22.06 -24.11
C ARG A 625 -6.25 22.41 -22.71
N LYS A 626 -6.85 21.85 -21.65
CA LYS A 626 -6.34 22.01 -20.29
C LYS A 626 -5.03 21.24 -20.11
N ALA A 627 -4.92 20.04 -20.69
CA ALA A 627 -3.67 19.26 -20.69
C ALA A 627 -2.53 20.04 -21.38
N ALA A 628 -2.75 20.53 -22.61
CA ALA A 628 -1.78 21.35 -23.34
C ALA A 628 -1.39 22.63 -22.57
N LYS A 629 -2.34 23.28 -21.88
CA LYS A 629 -2.05 24.45 -21.05
C LYS A 629 -1.20 24.10 -19.81
N ALA A 630 -1.42 22.93 -19.22
CA ALA A 630 -0.67 22.47 -18.06
C ALA A 630 0.76 22.02 -18.42
N ALA A 631 0.97 21.50 -19.63
CA ALA A 631 2.28 21.11 -20.17
C ALA A 631 2.51 21.73 -21.56
N PRO A 632 2.83 23.03 -21.65
CA PRO A 632 2.87 23.78 -22.91
C PRO A 632 4.03 23.41 -23.86
N TYR A 633 4.91 22.51 -23.45
CA TYR A 633 6.05 22.05 -24.25
C TYR A 633 5.90 20.60 -24.73
N ASP A 634 4.78 19.96 -24.41
CA ASP A 634 4.48 18.59 -24.84
C ASP A 634 3.56 18.63 -26.07
N GLY A 635 4.13 18.32 -27.23
CA GLY A 635 3.41 18.35 -28.51
C GLY A 635 2.32 17.29 -28.66
N SER A 636 2.34 16.22 -27.85
CA SER A 636 1.38 15.10 -27.98
C SER A 636 -0.07 15.53 -27.73
N TYR A 637 -0.30 16.51 -26.85
CA TYR A 637 -1.63 17.07 -26.61
C TYR A 637 -2.16 17.84 -27.81
N HIS A 638 -1.29 18.51 -28.58
CA HIS A 638 -1.69 19.22 -29.79
C HIS A 638 -2.13 18.23 -30.89
N SER A 639 -1.45 17.09 -31.03
CA SER A 639 -1.88 16.00 -31.92
C SER A 639 -3.26 15.44 -31.55
N SER A 640 -3.52 15.30 -30.25
CA SER A 640 -4.81 14.83 -29.73
C SER A 640 -5.93 15.86 -29.95
N ILE A 641 -5.65 17.15 -29.70
CA ILE A 641 -6.56 18.27 -30.01
C ILE A 641 -6.91 18.27 -31.50
N ALA A 642 -5.90 18.13 -32.37
CA ALA A 642 -6.07 18.14 -33.81
C ALA A 642 -6.95 16.98 -34.28
N SER A 643 -6.72 15.76 -33.79
CA SER A 643 -7.54 14.58 -34.10
C SER A 643 -9.02 14.81 -33.78
N VAL A 644 -9.32 15.33 -32.59
CA VAL A 644 -10.70 15.66 -32.19
C VAL A 644 -11.29 16.79 -33.02
N LEU A 645 -10.50 17.78 -33.43
CA LEU A 645 -10.95 18.85 -34.32
C LEU A 645 -11.31 18.31 -35.71
N VAL A 646 -10.56 17.35 -36.26
CA VAL A 646 -10.93 16.65 -37.50
C VAL A 646 -12.26 15.94 -37.33
N ALA A 647 -12.45 15.19 -36.23
CA ALA A 647 -13.72 14.51 -35.94
C ALA A 647 -14.91 15.47 -35.77
N LEU A 648 -14.65 16.72 -35.37
CA LEU A 648 -15.64 17.81 -35.28
C LEU A 648 -15.85 18.56 -36.62
N GLY A 649 -15.14 18.22 -37.69
CA GLY A 649 -15.18 18.90 -38.99
C GLY A 649 -14.51 20.29 -38.99
N ARG A 650 -13.57 20.54 -38.07
CA ARG A 650 -12.85 21.81 -37.89
C ARG A 650 -11.42 21.70 -38.43
N GLU A 651 -11.31 21.30 -39.70
CA GLU A 651 -10.05 20.93 -40.35
C GLU A 651 -9.00 22.06 -40.37
N GLU A 652 -9.39 23.32 -40.61
CA GLU A 652 -8.43 24.45 -40.58
C GLU A 652 -7.78 24.64 -39.20
N GLU A 653 -8.53 24.38 -38.11
CA GLU A 653 -7.97 24.44 -36.76
C GLU A 653 -7.08 23.22 -36.50
N ALA A 654 -7.49 22.03 -36.93
CA ALA A 654 -6.69 20.81 -36.81
C ALA A 654 -5.34 20.93 -37.51
N LEU A 655 -5.29 21.54 -38.72
CA LEU A 655 -4.05 21.80 -39.45
C LEU A 655 -3.06 22.66 -38.66
N ASN A 656 -3.54 23.66 -37.91
CA ASN A 656 -2.68 24.51 -37.09
C ASN A 656 -2.17 23.75 -35.86
N GLU A 657 -3.01 22.95 -35.23
CA GLU A 657 -2.65 22.15 -34.06
C GLU A 657 -1.65 21.03 -34.41
N TYR A 658 -1.81 20.34 -35.55
CA TYR A 658 -0.79 19.40 -36.03
C TYR A 658 0.55 20.08 -36.35
N ARG A 659 0.54 21.33 -36.85
CA ARG A 659 1.77 22.09 -37.06
C ARG A 659 2.44 22.43 -35.73
N GLU A 660 1.68 22.90 -34.74
CA GLU A 660 2.20 23.17 -33.39
C GLU A 660 2.79 21.90 -32.77
N ALA A 661 2.11 20.75 -32.91
CA ALA A 661 2.61 19.46 -32.47
C ALA A 661 3.97 19.13 -33.09
N LEU A 662 4.14 19.35 -34.40
CA LEU A 662 5.40 19.10 -35.12
C LEU A 662 6.48 20.16 -34.84
N GLU A 663 6.12 21.38 -34.46
CA GLU A 663 7.08 22.39 -33.99
C GLU A 663 7.67 21.99 -32.64
N LEU A 664 6.84 21.44 -31.74
CA LEU A 664 7.25 20.97 -30.41
C LEU A 664 7.94 19.61 -30.45
N ASN A 665 7.43 18.69 -31.26
CA ASN A 665 7.96 17.35 -31.47
C ASN A 665 8.07 17.03 -32.98
N PRO A 666 9.21 17.34 -33.62
CA PRO A 666 9.45 17.02 -35.03
C PRO A 666 9.50 15.52 -35.35
N GLY A 667 9.41 14.62 -34.36
CA GLY A 667 9.37 13.17 -34.54
C GLY A 667 7.98 12.55 -34.38
N ASP A 668 6.92 13.35 -34.23
CA ASP A 668 5.55 12.82 -34.10
C ASP A 668 5.02 12.28 -35.44
N VAL A 669 5.19 10.97 -35.64
CA VAL A 669 4.77 10.25 -36.85
C VAL A 669 3.26 10.31 -37.06
N LEU A 670 2.47 10.29 -35.98
CA LEU A 670 1.01 10.37 -36.05
C LEU A 670 0.59 11.75 -36.56
N ALA A 671 1.19 12.81 -36.05
CA ALA A 671 0.95 14.17 -36.53
C ALA A 671 1.37 14.36 -37.99
N MET A 672 2.54 13.84 -38.40
CA MET A 672 2.99 13.89 -39.80
C MET A 672 2.01 13.20 -40.75
N THR A 673 1.59 11.98 -40.39
CA THR A 673 0.69 11.17 -41.21
C THR A 673 -0.69 11.80 -41.31
N SER A 674 -1.24 12.28 -40.18
CA SER A 674 -2.54 12.94 -40.14
C SER A 674 -2.53 14.27 -40.91
N LEU A 675 -1.45 15.05 -40.79
CA LEU A 675 -1.26 16.28 -41.57
C LEU A 675 -1.15 15.99 -43.07
N ALA A 676 -0.52 14.89 -43.47
CA ALA A 676 -0.44 14.47 -44.86
C ALA A 676 -1.80 14.09 -45.43
N VAL A 677 -2.64 13.39 -44.66
CA VAL A 677 -4.03 13.08 -45.04
C VAL A 677 -4.83 14.37 -45.27
N LEU A 678 -4.76 15.33 -44.34
CA LEU A 678 -5.45 16.62 -44.52
C LEU A 678 -4.93 17.40 -45.73
N TYR A 679 -3.62 17.40 -46.00
CA TYR A 679 -3.09 18.02 -47.21
C TYR A 679 -3.56 17.33 -48.48
N HIS A 680 -3.68 16.01 -48.46
CA HIS A 680 -4.21 15.24 -49.59
C HIS A 680 -5.67 15.61 -49.87
N GLU A 681 -6.50 15.69 -48.84
CA GLU A 681 -7.91 16.11 -48.94
C GLU A 681 -8.06 17.55 -49.46
N GLU A 682 -7.15 18.45 -49.10
CA GLU A 682 -7.07 19.82 -49.66
C GLU A 682 -6.55 19.87 -51.12
N GLY A 683 -6.17 18.73 -51.70
CA GLY A 683 -5.59 18.62 -53.05
C GLY A 683 -4.12 19.03 -53.14
N ARG A 684 -3.41 19.08 -52.01
CA ARG A 684 -2.01 19.52 -51.88
C ARG A 684 -1.06 18.31 -51.84
N LEU A 685 -1.14 17.47 -52.88
CA LEU A 685 -0.43 16.19 -52.97
C LEU A 685 1.08 16.27 -52.72
N GLU A 686 1.77 17.30 -53.24
CA GLU A 686 3.21 17.48 -53.02
C GLU A 686 3.56 17.67 -51.53
N GLN A 687 2.70 18.34 -50.77
CA GLN A 687 2.91 18.58 -49.35
C GLN A 687 2.56 17.34 -48.52
N ALA A 688 1.53 16.61 -48.93
CA ALA A 688 1.19 15.32 -48.33
C ALA A 688 2.36 14.31 -48.46
N LEU A 689 2.93 14.19 -49.66
CA LEU A 689 4.10 13.35 -49.91
C LEU A 689 5.31 13.80 -49.07
N ALA A 690 5.59 15.10 -49.01
CA ALA A 690 6.71 15.62 -48.23
C ALA A 690 6.61 15.32 -46.73
N GLU A 691 5.40 15.33 -46.14
CA GLU A 691 5.23 14.95 -44.73
C GLU A 691 5.31 13.43 -44.53
N LEU A 692 4.77 12.62 -45.44
CA LEU A 692 4.90 11.15 -45.36
C LEU A 692 6.33 10.66 -45.58
N GLU A 693 7.11 11.32 -46.44
CA GLU A 693 8.55 11.04 -46.60
C GLU A 693 9.30 11.25 -45.28
N LYS A 694 9.03 12.36 -44.56
CA LYS A 694 9.59 12.58 -43.21
C LYS A 694 9.11 11.51 -42.22
N ALA A 695 7.84 11.13 -42.27
CA ALA A 695 7.30 10.10 -41.39
C ALA A 695 8.01 8.75 -41.59
N VAL A 696 8.30 8.37 -42.84
CA VAL A 696 9.09 7.16 -43.16
C VAL A 696 10.55 7.30 -42.72
N GLU A 697 11.15 8.50 -42.77
CA GLU A 697 12.50 8.72 -42.23
C GLU A 697 12.56 8.49 -40.72
N VAL A 698 11.52 8.90 -39.98
CA VAL A 698 11.42 8.72 -38.53
C VAL A 698 11.08 7.28 -38.15
N SER A 699 10.07 6.68 -38.81
CA SER A 699 9.62 5.31 -38.58
C SER A 699 9.67 4.49 -39.87
N PRO A 700 10.87 3.99 -40.25
CA PRO A 700 11.06 3.29 -41.52
C PRO A 700 10.39 1.90 -41.55
N ASP A 701 9.98 1.33 -40.44
CA ASP A 701 9.30 0.02 -40.41
C ASP A 701 7.85 0.15 -39.90
N ASP A 702 7.21 1.30 -40.14
CA ASP A 702 5.77 1.46 -39.94
C ASP A 702 4.99 1.09 -41.22
N PRO A 703 4.19 0.00 -41.22
CA PRO A 703 3.45 -0.42 -42.39
C PRO A 703 2.33 0.56 -42.78
N PHE A 704 1.76 1.30 -41.82
CA PHE A 704 0.68 2.27 -42.06
C PHE A 704 1.21 3.50 -42.80
N VAL A 705 2.32 4.08 -42.32
CA VAL A 705 2.94 5.25 -42.98
C VAL A 705 3.35 4.91 -44.42
N ARG A 706 3.95 3.73 -44.62
CA ARG A 706 4.36 3.24 -45.95
C ARG A 706 3.17 3.01 -46.87
N TRP A 707 2.04 2.56 -46.34
CA TRP A 707 0.82 2.38 -47.10
C TRP A 707 0.29 3.72 -47.63
N PHE A 708 0.15 4.74 -46.78
CA PHE A 708 -0.28 6.08 -47.22
C PHE A 708 0.69 6.68 -48.25
N LEU A 709 1.99 6.55 -48.02
CA LEU A 709 2.99 7.04 -48.97
C LEU A 709 2.86 6.35 -50.33
N ALA A 710 2.64 5.04 -50.35
CA ALA A 710 2.46 4.30 -51.59
C ALA A 710 1.19 4.71 -52.35
N GLU A 711 0.04 4.85 -51.67
CA GLU A 711 -1.20 5.33 -52.29
C GLU A 711 -0.97 6.71 -52.97
N TYR A 712 -0.33 7.64 -52.26
CA TYR A 712 -0.13 9.00 -52.78
C TYR A 712 0.95 9.04 -53.88
N LEU A 713 1.95 8.16 -53.85
CA LEU A 713 2.95 8.03 -54.92
C LEU A 713 2.35 7.49 -56.21
N VAL A 714 1.35 6.61 -56.15
CA VAL A 714 0.60 6.15 -57.34
C VAL A 714 -0.11 7.34 -57.98
N GLU A 715 -0.80 8.16 -57.20
CA GLU A 715 -1.48 9.35 -57.69
C GLU A 715 -0.51 10.39 -58.28
N ALA A 716 0.66 10.55 -57.68
CA ALA A 716 1.74 11.40 -58.20
C ALA A 716 2.41 10.86 -59.48
N GLY A 717 2.03 9.68 -59.96
CA GLY A 717 2.60 9.07 -61.17
C GLY A 717 3.97 8.42 -60.95
N ASN A 718 4.30 8.04 -59.71
CA ASN A 718 5.55 7.37 -59.32
C ASN A 718 5.31 5.91 -58.86
N PRO A 719 4.68 5.05 -59.67
CA PRO A 719 4.25 3.72 -59.21
C PRO A 719 5.42 2.77 -58.89
N GLN A 720 6.60 2.96 -59.47
CA GLN A 720 7.75 2.11 -59.10
C GLN A 720 8.20 2.35 -57.65
N ALA A 721 8.26 3.61 -57.21
CA ALA A 721 8.60 3.94 -55.84
C ALA A 721 7.51 3.44 -54.87
N ALA A 722 6.24 3.57 -55.26
CA ALA A 722 5.12 3.04 -54.49
C ALA A 722 5.24 1.51 -54.29
N LEU A 723 5.65 0.76 -55.32
CA LEU A 723 5.84 -0.69 -55.22
C LEU A 723 6.89 -1.05 -54.16
N ASP A 724 8.02 -0.34 -54.16
CA ASP A 724 9.11 -0.58 -53.19
C ASP A 724 8.61 -0.38 -51.75
N HIS A 725 7.80 0.66 -51.49
CA HIS A 725 7.22 0.91 -50.17
C HIS A 725 6.21 -0.16 -49.75
N VAL A 726 5.33 -0.61 -50.65
CA VAL A 726 4.34 -1.65 -50.37
C VAL A 726 5.02 -3.00 -50.11
N GLU A 727 6.04 -3.36 -50.90
CA GLU A 727 6.76 -4.62 -50.70
C GLU A 727 7.54 -4.63 -49.40
N HIS A 728 8.12 -3.50 -49.00
CA HIS A 728 8.71 -3.35 -47.67
C HIS A 728 7.64 -3.53 -46.59
N ALA A 729 6.51 -2.82 -46.69
CA ALA A 729 5.45 -2.88 -45.67
C ALA A 729 4.88 -4.29 -45.47
N LEU A 730 4.70 -5.05 -46.56
CA LEU A 730 4.24 -6.45 -46.52
C LEU A 730 5.29 -7.42 -45.93
N ALA A 731 6.57 -7.05 -45.93
CA ALA A 731 7.64 -7.87 -45.37
C ALA A 731 7.82 -7.67 -43.85
N ILE A 732 7.17 -6.67 -43.25
CA ILE A 732 7.26 -6.37 -41.82
C ILE A 732 6.53 -7.47 -41.01
N PRO A 733 7.20 -8.16 -40.08
CA PRO A 733 6.55 -9.18 -39.27
C PRO A 733 5.52 -8.58 -38.30
N GLY A 734 4.35 -9.21 -38.21
CA GLY A 734 3.31 -8.81 -37.24
C GLY A 734 2.41 -7.67 -37.70
N THR A 735 2.47 -7.26 -38.98
CA THR A 735 1.51 -6.32 -39.56
C THR A 735 0.07 -6.84 -39.41
N ASP A 736 -0.82 -5.95 -38.99
CA ASP A 736 -2.25 -6.23 -38.81
C ASP A 736 -2.86 -6.79 -40.12
N PRO A 737 -3.66 -7.89 -40.08
CA PRO A 737 -4.35 -8.42 -41.24
C PRO A 737 -5.13 -7.38 -42.06
N ASP A 738 -5.77 -6.39 -41.42
CA ASP A 738 -6.54 -5.35 -42.11
C ASP A 738 -5.63 -4.37 -42.88
N VAL A 739 -4.45 -4.09 -42.33
CA VAL A 739 -3.40 -3.31 -43.02
C VAL A 739 -2.81 -4.11 -44.17
N ILE A 740 -2.62 -5.42 -44.02
CA ILE A 740 -2.15 -6.31 -45.10
C ILE A 740 -3.15 -6.30 -46.27
N VAL A 741 -4.45 -6.38 -45.99
CA VAL A 741 -5.50 -6.29 -47.03
C VAL A 741 -5.37 -4.99 -47.81
N SER A 742 -5.26 -3.86 -47.10
CA SER A 742 -5.13 -2.55 -47.72
C SER A 742 -3.85 -2.42 -48.56
N LEU A 743 -2.72 -2.89 -48.05
CA LEU A 743 -1.45 -2.94 -48.77
C LEU A 743 -1.51 -3.80 -50.04
N LEU A 744 -2.22 -4.94 -50.01
CA LEU A 744 -2.39 -5.81 -51.19
C LEU A 744 -3.29 -5.17 -52.26
N ILE A 745 -4.33 -4.44 -51.84
CA ILE A 745 -5.16 -3.64 -52.76
C ILE A 745 -4.29 -2.55 -53.40
N THR A 746 -3.54 -1.79 -52.61
CA THR A 746 -2.60 -0.78 -53.11
C THR A 746 -1.56 -1.40 -54.04
N LYS A 747 -1.00 -2.58 -53.70
CA LYS A 747 -0.07 -3.32 -54.57
C LYS A 747 -0.68 -3.60 -55.93
N GLY A 748 -1.95 -4.01 -55.95
CA GLY A 748 -2.70 -4.22 -57.19
C GLY A 748 -2.79 -2.95 -58.03
N LYS A 749 -3.18 -1.82 -57.42
CA LYS A 749 -3.29 -0.51 -58.09
C LYS A 749 -1.94 -0.05 -58.66
N VAL A 750 -0.87 -0.24 -57.89
CA VAL A 750 0.51 0.05 -58.30
C VAL A 750 0.93 -0.78 -59.52
N LEU A 751 0.65 -2.08 -59.51
CA LEU A 751 1.01 -3.00 -60.60
C LEU A 751 0.21 -2.73 -61.88
N ASP A 752 -1.07 -2.35 -61.76
CA ASP A 752 -1.88 -1.87 -62.88
C ASP A 752 -1.27 -0.61 -63.51
N ALA A 753 -0.87 0.37 -62.69
CA ALA A 753 -0.19 1.58 -63.16
C ALA A 753 1.16 1.29 -63.86
N LEU A 754 1.84 0.21 -63.48
CA LEU A 754 3.05 -0.30 -64.16
C LEU A 754 2.75 -1.14 -65.41
N GLY A 755 1.48 -1.49 -65.66
CA GLY A 755 1.03 -2.33 -66.77
C GLY A 755 1.16 -3.84 -66.54
N ASP A 756 1.51 -4.29 -65.32
CA ASP A 756 1.56 -5.70 -64.95
C ASP A 756 0.19 -6.17 -64.42
N LEU A 757 -0.77 -6.25 -65.35
CA LEU A 757 -2.15 -6.64 -65.05
C LEU A 757 -2.26 -8.04 -64.43
N GLN A 758 -1.34 -8.96 -64.77
CA GLN A 758 -1.39 -10.32 -64.24
C GLN A 758 -1.05 -10.35 -62.75
N SER A 759 0.00 -9.63 -62.34
CA SER A 759 0.37 -9.52 -60.93
C SER A 759 -0.60 -8.64 -60.14
N ALA A 760 -1.21 -7.63 -60.77
CA ALA A 760 -2.27 -6.82 -60.16
C ALA A 760 -3.47 -7.69 -59.76
N VAL A 761 -4.00 -8.49 -60.71
CA VAL A 761 -5.09 -9.45 -60.46
C VAL A 761 -4.75 -10.45 -59.36
N ALA A 762 -3.50 -10.92 -59.29
CA ALA A 762 -3.07 -11.81 -58.21
C ALA A 762 -3.13 -11.10 -56.84
N SER A 763 -2.65 -9.86 -56.76
CA SER A 763 -2.63 -9.08 -55.51
C SER A 763 -4.04 -8.83 -54.96
N TYR A 764 -5.01 -8.46 -55.81
CA TYR A 764 -6.40 -8.31 -55.36
C TYR A 764 -7.02 -9.63 -54.89
N ARG A 765 -6.69 -10.76 -55.54
CA ARG A 765 -7.17 -12.08 -55.10
C ARG A 765 -6.58 -12.48 -53.75
N ASP A 766 -5.32 -12.14 -53.51
CA ASP A 766 -4.68 -12.37 -52.22
C ASP A 766 -5.37 -11.52 -51.13
N ALA A 767 -5.66 -10.23 -51.40
CA ALA A 767 -6.43 -9.38 -50.48
C ALA A 767 -7.81 -9.99 -50.16
N LEU A 768 -8.54 -10.42 -51.19
CA LEU A 768 -9.87 -11.03 -51.08
C LEU A 768 -9.86 -12.42 -50.41
N SER A 769 -8.70 -13.07 -50.33
CA SER A 769 -8.56 -14.33 -49.60
C SER A 769 -8.47 -14.12 -48.08
N ILE A 770 -8.05 -12.93 -47.66
CA ILE A 770 -8.01 -12.51 -46.26
C ILE A 770 -9.37 -11.94 -45.87
N ASP A 771 -9.87 -10.96 -46.64
CA ASP A 771 -11.22 -10.41 -46.47
C ASP A 771 -11.98 -10.32 -47.82
N GLY A 772 -12.97 -11.19 -47.97
CA GLY A 772 -13.78 -11.29 -49.18
C GLY A 772 -14.84 -10.19 -49.35
N ASN A 773 -15.03 -9.29 -48.37
CA ASN A 773 -16.04 -8.23 -48.39
C ASN A 773 -15.50 -6.87 -48.84
N GLN A 774 -14.26 -6.80 -49.31
CA GLN A 774 -13.61 -5.56 -49.74
C GLN A 774 -14.12 -5.10 -51.12
N LEU A 775 -15.02 -4.11 -51.11
CA LEU A 775 -15.62 -3.54 -52.33
C LEU A 775 -14.56 -2.99 -53.29
N ASP A 776 -13.57 -2.26 -52.78
CA ASP A 776 -12.52 -1.65 -53.60
C ASP A 776 -11.66 -2.72 -54.31
N ALA A 777 -11.33 -3.80 -53.60
CA ALA A 777 -10.61 -4.94 -54.18
C ALA A 777 -11.40 -5.61 -55.32
N TRP A 778 -12.71 -5.83 -55.14
CA TRP A 778 -13.57 -6.41 -56.18
C TRP A 778 -13.71 -5.49 -57.39
N TYR A 779 -13.82 -4.17 -57.17
CA TYR A 779 -13.89 -3.18 -58.22
C TYR A 779 -12.62 -3.18 -59.09
N HIS A 780 -11.46 -3.02 -58.46
CA HIS A 780 -10.20 -3.00 -59.20
C HIS A 780 -9.88 -4.33 -59.87
N LEU A 781 -10.20 -5.47 -59.22
CA LEU A 781 -10.10 -6.79 -59.82
C LEU A 781 -10.95 -6.91 -61.10
N ALA A 782 -12.20 -6.42 -61.07
CA ALA A 782 -13.09 -6.49 -62.23
C ALA A 782 -12.57 -5.66 -63.41
N VAL A 783 -12.12 -4.43 -63.12
CA VAL A 783 -11.54 -3.52 -64.11
C VAL A 783 -10.29 -4.11 -64.75
N ASP A 784 -9.38 -4.66 -63.96
CA ASP A 784 -8.11 -5.18 -64.49
C ASP A 784 -8.27 -6.52 -65.22
N LEU A 785 -9.25 -7.35 -64.83
CA LEU A 785 -9.65 -8.54 -65.60
C LEU A 785 -10.23 -8.15 -66.98
N GLU A 786 -11.01 -7.07 -67.04
CA GLU A 786 -11.53 -6.52 -68.31
C GLU A 786 -10.39 -6.03 -69.21
N LYS A 787 -9.45 -5.24 -68.67
CA LYS A 787 -8.24 -4.77 -69.39
C LYS A 787 -7.37 -5.94 -69.87
N PHE A 788 -7.24 -6.98 -69.05
CA PHE A 788 -6.47 -8.19 -69.36
C PHE A 788 -7.15 -9.08 -70.43
N GLY A 789 -8.45 -8.90 -70.67
CA GLY A 789 -9.24 -9.66 -71.63
C GLY A 789 -9.92 -10.91 -71.06
N ASP A 790 -9.90 -11.12 -69.74
CA ASP A 790 -10.68 -12.16 -69.07
C ASP A 790 -12.10 -11.66 -68.78
N VAL A 791 -12.90 -11.57 -69.85
CA VAL A 791 -14.29 -11.08 -69.79
C VAL A 791 -15.14 -11.90 -68.81
N ARG A 792 -14.92 -13.21 -68.72
CA ARG A 792 -15.68 -14.07 -67.81
C ARG A 792 -15.35 -13.75 -66.36
N GLY A 793 -14.06 -13.65 -66.03
CA GLY A 793 -13.62 -13.26 -64.70
C GLY A 793 -14.13 -11.86 -64.30
N ALA A 794 -14.05 -10.90 -65.22
CA ALA A 794 -14.56 -9.54 -65.00
C ALA A 794 -16.06 -9.53 -64.68
N VAL A 795 -16.88 -10.26 -65.43
CA VAL A 795 -18.32 -10.41 -65.16
C VAL A 795 -18.57 -11.03 -63.79
N GLU A 796 -17.84 -12.08 -63.41
CA GLU A 796 -17.97 -12.69 -62.09
C GLU A 796 -17.62 -11.72 -60.95
N ALA A 797 -16.56 -10.92 -61.12
CA ALA A 797 -16.15 -9.90 -60.16
C ALA A 797 -17.15 -8.73 -60.07
N TYR A 798 -17.67 -8.20 -61.19
CA TYR A 798 -18.70 -7.16 -61.17
C TYR A 798 -20.00 -7.63 -60.51
N ARG A 799 -20.43 -8.89 -60.72
CA ARG A 799 -21.59 -9.44 -59.98
C ARG A 799 -21.34 -9.46 -58.48
N LYS A 800 -20.14 -9.87 -58.05
CA LYS A 800 -19.77 -9.86 -56.63
C LYS A 800 -19.76 -8.46 -56.04
N LEU A 801 -19.18 -7.48 -56.75
CA LEU A 801 -19.19 -6.08 -56.36
C LEU A 801 -20.61 -5.54 -56.17
N ARG A 802 -21.50 -5.78 -57.15
CA ARG A 802 -22.91 -5.39 -57.09
C ARG A 802 -23.63 -6.01 -55.89
N ASP A 803 -23.45 -7.33 -55.71
CA ASP A 803 -24.13 -8.07 -54.65
C ASP A 803 -23.65 -7.63 -53.25
N LEU A 804 -22.37 -7.28 -53.10
CA LEU A 804 -21.80 -6.73 -51.86
C LEU A 804 -22.26 -5.30 -51.59
N ALA A 805 -22.30 -4.44 -52.61
CA ALA A 805 -22.75 -3.05 -52.47
C ALA A 805 -24.23 -2.98 -52.04
N GLY A 806 -25.04 -3.96 -52.47
CA GLY A 806 -26.44 -4.11 -52.07
C GLY A 806 -27.26 -2.85 -52.34
N ASP A 807 -28.27 -2.57 -51.50
CA ASP A 807 -29.11 -1.37 -51.61
C ASP A 807 -28.55 -0.15 -50.84
N SER A 808 -27.28 -0.21 -50.39
CA SER A 808 -26.68 0.89 -49.63
C SER A 808 -26.63 2.18 -50.46
N ALA A 809 -26.99 3.29 -49.82
CA ALA A 809 -26.84 4.63 -50.42
C ALA A 809 -25.37 5.04 -50.50
N GLU A 810 -24.56 4.56 -49.56
CA GLU A 810 -23.12 4.81 -49.46
C GLU A 810 -22.36 4.20 -50.64
N TRP A 811 -22.70 2.97 -51.03
CA TRP A 811 -22.01 2.21 -52.07
C TRP A 811 -22.71 2.25 -53.43
N ALA A 812 -23.61 3.22 -53.61
CA ALA A 812 -24.41 3.33 -54.82
C ALA A 812 -23.55 3.47 -56.09
N GLU A 813 -22.40 4.14 -56.00
CA GLU A 813 -21.48 4.32 -57.12
C GLU A 813 -20.86 2.99 -57.59
N TYR A 814 -20.37 2.15 -56.68
CA TYR A 814 -19.85 0.82 -57.01
C TYR A 814 -20.94 -0.06 -57.62
N ARG A 815 -22.16 -0.06 -57.06
CA ARG A 815 -23.29 -0.82 -57.62
C ARG A 815 -23.63 -0.35 -59.03
N ASN A 816 -23.84 0.95 -59.22
CA ASN A 816 -24.23 1.51 -60.52
C ASN A 816 -23.17 1.23 -61.59
N THR A 817 -21.89 1.36 -61.23
CA THR A 817 -20.77 1.03 -62.13
C THR A 817 -20.76 -0.45 -62.50
N ALA A 818 -20.98 -1.34 -61.53
CA ALA A 818 -21.07 -2.78 -61.77
C ALA A 818 -22.24 -3.13 -62.70
N GLU A 819 -23.43 -2.54 -62.49
CA GLU A 819 -24.61 -2.77 -63.32
C GLU A 819 -24.39 -2.29 -64.76
N GLU A 820 -23.86 -1.09 -64.94
CA GLU A 820 -23.56 -0.55 -66.26
C GLU A 820 -22.58 -1.45 -67.02
N LYS A 821 -21.52 -1.91 -66.34
CA LYS A 821 -20.53 -2.81 -66.92
C LYS A 821 -21.09 -4.19 -67.24
N LEU A 822 -21.94 -4.74 -66.39
CA LEU A 822 -22.62 -6.01 -66.67
C LEU A 822 -23.53 -5.91 -67.89
N ASP A 823 -24.30 -4.84 -68.04
CA ASP A 823 -25.15 -4.62 -69.22
C ASP A 823 -24.31 -4.51 -70.52
N GLN A 824 -23.13 -3.89 -70.45
CA GLN A 824 -22.20 -3.80 -71.58
C GLN A 824 -21.56 -5.15 -71.95
N LEU A 825 -21.16 -5.94 -70.95
CA LEU A 825 -20.43 -7.20 -71.14
C LEU A 825 -21.37 -8.40 -71.40
N GLU A 826 -22.64 -8.33 -70.97
CA GLU A 826 -23.64 -9.41 -71.13
C GLU A 826 -24.72 -9.12 -72.18
N GLY A 827 -24.72 -7.92 -72.80
CA GLY A 827 -25.73 -7.49 -73.76
C GLY A 827 -25.76 -8.30 -75.07
N PRO A 828 -26.86 -8.24 -75.86
CA PRO A 828 -27.12 -9.12 -77.01
C PRO A 828 -26.19 -8.95 -78.23
N ASN A 829 -25.15 -8.11 -78.16
CA ASN A 829 -24.18 -7.84 -79.21
C ASN A 829 -22.72 -8.11 -78.79
N THR A 830 -22.46 -8.81 -77.68
CA THR A 830 -21.10 -9.29 -77.37
C THR A 830 -20.72 -10.50 -78.26
N PRO A 831 -19.46 -10.59 -78.75
CA PRO A 831 -19.02 -11.65 -79.66
C PRO A 831 -19.15 -13.08 -79.14
#